data_AF-A0A0N5AYP4-F1
#
_entry.id   AF-A0A0N5AYP4-F1
#
_cell.length_a   1.000
_cell.length_b   1.000
_cell.length_c   1.000
_cell.angle_alpha   90.00
_cell.angle_beta   90.00
_cell.angle_gamma   90.00
#
_symmetry.space_group_name_H-M   'P 1'
#
loop_
_entity.id
_entity.type
_entity.pdbx_description
1 polymer ?
#
loop_
_entity_poly.entity_id
_entity_poly.type
_entity_poly.pdbx_seq_one_letter_code
_entity_poly.pdbx_strand_id
1 'polypeptide(L)'
;MPTIGIRKAVIDKNFGKTFTEKEFDELCFDYGLELDEVTSEKCAVRKEKGEKMAEGLSEEEVYKIELPANRYDLLAIEGFARALKIFHSQLEQPRYTVKEVERKERINVLETVHNIRPFIVAAILRDVTLDSDAYASLIDLQDKLHQNICRKRTLVAIGTHDYDTIKGPFTYGAEKPESIYFKPLNQTREYTATELMNLYSDDSHLKAYLPIISDKERYPVVRDSNNVVCSMPPIINGEHSKIHLETKNIFIECTAVDLQKAIIVLDTVVAIFSQYCKQPFTVEPVEVKQIDGSVIVYPELKYRQHKVSVKNINTKIGLNLTGEEMAHLLSRMSLSTEVLDDSSLLVTIPPTRHDVLHECDIAEDVAIAYGYNNIQQRFPDVQTVAETFLLNKFSDLLREEIANAGWTEILNFALCSAADISTKLLKDNALKEAVKIANPKSSDFQVVRTSLLPGLLRTLASNRDMPLPLKLFELQDVVLKDSSAEVGARNERRLAAVHCSTTAGFEIIHGFLDYVMQMIGLKWSAKNDGYHIEGYNDCFVVIDYVFTNETLITDPTFFFGRCARVIGPKGVNLGTIGVVHPDVISAFGFALPVSALEITIEPFVALIRAMYADSLLIIFIAICTAILGELLTYVLVYRSDQYKRLKCEMERKTKKLERKGLNKMTTAKKIFFLNNDSKLNRSQLHMLQKEMTTEGDRTGKKKIEREEERLKATNRDMSMFKMKSMFAIGFAFTALLSTFSSIFDGRTVAKLPFTPISFIQGLSHRNLIGDDYTDCSFIFLYILCTMTIRQNLQKMLGFAPSRAMNRQVPPSFFGTPSSSLQNNFSYLR
;
A
#
# COMPACT_ATOMS: atom_id res chain seq x y z
N MET A 1 -9.67 4.01 21.32
CA MET A 1 -10.87 3.16 21.20
C MET A 1 -11.72 3.37 22.44
N PRO A 2 -13.05 3.16 22.40
CA PRO A 2 -13.88 3.27 23.61
C PRO A 2 -13.45 2.25 24.66
N THR A 3 -13.24 2.71 25.89
CA THR A 3 -12.92 1.85 27.03
C THR A 3 -13.99 1.98 28.10
N ILE A 4 -14.38 0.85 28.68
CA ILE A 4 -15.30 0.79 29.83
C ILE A 4 -14.51 0.34 31.06
N GLY A 5 -14.72 1.02 32.18
CA GLY A 5 -14.10 0.64 33.46
C GLY A 5 -15.15 0.03 34.37
N ILE A 6 -15.08 -1.28 34.60
CA ILE A 6 -16.09 -2.00 35.39
C ILE A 6 -15.44 -2.57 36.65
N ARG A 7 -16.05 -2.32 37.80
CA ARG A 7 -15.66 -2.96 39.06
C ARG A 7 -15.84 -4.47 38.97
N LYS A 8 -14.83 -5.22 39.40
CA LYS A 8 -14.86 -6.69 39.42
C LYS A 8 -16.05 -7.25 40.18
N ALA A 9 -16.41 -6.68 41.33
CA ALA A 9 -17.58 -7.09 42.10
C ALA A 9 -18.88 -6.99 41.27
N VAL A 10 -18.99 -5.99 40.40
CA VAL A 10 -20.16 -5.80 39.51
C VAL A 10 -20.14 -6.80 38.35
N ILE A 11 -18.95 -7.14 37.82
CA ILE A 11 -18.79 -8.23 36.85
C ILE A 11 -19.26 -9.54 37.48
N ASP A 12 -18.69 -9.93 38.62
CA ASP A 12 -18.99 -11.19 39.30
C ASP A 12 -20.49 -11.29 39.66
N LYS A 13 -21.11 -10.18 40.11
CA LYS A 13 -22.54 -10.08 40.38
C LYS A 13 -23.38 -10.32 39.13
N ASN A 14 -23.00 -9.71 38.00
CA ASN A 14 -23.76 -9.85 36.75
C ASN A 14 -23.62 -11.24 36.14
N PHE A 15 -22.46 -11.87 36.20
CA PHE A 15 -22.25 -13.22 35.65
C PHE A 15 -22.64 -14.35 36.60
N GLY A 16 -22.78 -14.08 37.90
CA GLY A 16 -23.10 -15.09 38.91
C GLY A 16 -21.95 -16.09 39.17
N LYS A 17 -20.74 -15.75 38.72
CA LYS A 17 -19.50 -16.53 38.89
C LYS A 17 -18.36 -15.55 39.12
N THR A 18 -17.41 -15.91 39.98
CA THR A 18 -16.14 -15.19 40.15
C THR A 18 -15.15 -15.61 39.06
N PHE A 19 -14.63 -14.65 38.30
CA PHE A 19 -13.59 -14.92 37.30
C PHE A 19 -12.20 -14.63 37.83
N THR A 20 -11.25 -15.48 37.46
CA THR A 20 -9.83 -15.07 37.49
C THR A 20 -9.55 -14.10 36.34
N GLU A 21 -8.51 -13.28 36.47
CA GLU A 21 -8.09 -12.34 35.42
C GLU A 21 -7.87 -13.05 34.08
N LYS A 22 -7.16 -14.17 34.11
CA LYS A 22 -6.87 -14.97 32.90
C LYS A 22 -8.14 -15.56 32.25
N GLU A 23 -9.07 -16.11 33.04
CA GLU A 23 -10.33 -16.61 32.50
C GLU A 23 -11.18 -15.50 31.88
N PHE A 24 -11.14 -14.30 32.46
CA PHE A 24 -11.88 -13.15 31.94
C PHE A 24 -11.23 -12.58 30.67
N ASP A 25 -9.90 -12.56 30.60
CA ASP A 25 -9.15 -12.18 29.41
C ASP A 25 -9.41 -13.15 28.24
N GLU A 26 -9.37 -14.46 28.49
CA GLU A 26 -9.75 -15.47 27.50
C GLU A 26 -11.20 -15.30 27.02
N LEU A 27 -12.13 -15.01 27.93
CA LEU A 27 -13.53 -14.70 27.59
C LEU A 27 -13.67 -13.47 26.70
N CYS A 28 -12.92 -12.40 26.99
CA CYS A 28 -12.90 -11.19 26.16
C CYS A 28 -12.33 -11.51 24.78
N PHE A 29 -11.20 -12.21 24.72
CA PHE A 29 -10.51 -12.55 23.49
C PHE A 29 -11.39 -13.40 22.54
N ASP A 30 -12.11 -14.39 23.06
CA ASP A 30 -13.01 -15.23 22.28
C ASP A 30 -14.16 -14.43 21.63
N TYR A 31 -14.58 -13.32 22.24
CA TYR A 31 -15.60 -12.41 21.69
C TYR A 31 -15.00 -11.29 20.82
N GLY A 32 -13.66 -11.17 20.75
CA GLY A 32 -12.97 -10.10 20.03
C GLY A 32 -12.83 -8.80 20.83
N LEU A 33 -12.79 -8.89 22.16
CA LEU A 33 -12.54 -7.79 23.09
C LEU A 33 -11.17 -7.95 23.74
N GLU A 34 -10.64 -6.85 24.28
CA GLU A 34 -9.33 -6.83 24.93
C GLU A 34 -9.46 -6.27 26.35
N LEU A 35 -8.88 -6.98 27.33
CA LEU A 35 -8.70 -6.48 28.67
C LEU A 35 -7.41 -5.62 28.70
N ASP A 36 -7.58 -4.31 28.56
CA ASP A 36 -6.47 -3.34 28.43
C ASP A 36 -5.66 -3.22 29.73
N GLU A 37 -6.34 -2.93 30.85
CA GLU A 37 -5.67 -2.86 32.16
C GLU A 37 -6.59 -3.22 33.33
N VAL A 38 -6.02 -3.89 34.33
CA VAL A 38 -6.64 -4.05 35.66
C VAL A 38 -6.04 -2.99 36.59
N THR A 39 -6.88 -2.06 37.05
CA THR A 39 -6.45 -0.95 37.90
C THR A 39 -7.36 -0.82 39.12
N SER A 40 -7.08 0.11 40.03
CA SER A 40 -8.01 0.52 41.08
C SER A 40 -8.07 2.04 41.10
N GLU A 41 -9.13 2.63 41.66
CA GLU A 41 -9.26 4.09 41.79
C GLU A 41 -8.05 4.69 42.51
N LYS A 42 -7.58 4.01 43.58
CA LYS A 42 -6.38 4.38 44.30
C LYS A 42 -5.12 4.35 43.42
N CYS A 43 -4.93 3.28 42.64
CA CYS A 43 -3.76 3.14 41.77
C CYS A 43 -3.75 4.18 40.62
N ALA A 44 -4.91 4.46 40.02
CA ALA A 44 -5.04 5.45 38.95
C ALA A 44 -4.73 6.87 39.46
N VAL A 45 -5.34 7.27 40.58
CA VAL A 45 -5.12 8.60 41.17
C VAL A 45 -3.69 8.74 41.71
N ARG A 46 -3.11 7.68 42.27
CA ARG A 46 -1.69 7.67 42.67
C ARG A 46 -0.76 7.93 41.48
N LYS A 47 -1.07 7.38 40.30
CA LYS A 47 -0.27 7.54 39.08
C LYS A 47 -0.40 8.96 38.48
N GLU A 48 -1.59 9.55 38.52
CA GLU A 48 -1.86 10.86 37.89
C GLU A 48 -1.65 12.06 38.81
N LYS A 49 -2.08 11.96 40.08
CA LYS A 49 -2.19 13.09 41.02
C LYS A 49 -1.30 12.93 42.27
N GLY A 50 -0.57 11.82 42.38
CA GLY A 50 0.34 11.51 43.48
C GLY A 50 -0.35 10.91 44.72
N GLU A 51 0.45 10.45 45.69
CA GLU A 51 -0.01 9.65 46.84
C GLU A 51 -1.01 10.36 47.76
N LYS A 52 -0.86 11.67 48.00
CA LYS A 52 -1.71 12.41 48.95
C LYS A 52 -3.18 12.50 48.53
N MET A 53 -3.45 12.46 47.23
CA MET A 53 -4.82 12.48 46.68
C MET A 53 -5.41 11.07 46.59
N ALA A 54 -4.61 10.03 46.84
CA ALA A 54 -5.03 8.64 46.79
C ALA A 54 -5.44 8.07 48.17
N GLU A 55 -5.22 8.82 49.26
CA GLU A 55 -5.65 8.42 50.59
C GLU A 55 -7.18 8.46 50.72
N GLY A 56 -7.79 7.33 51.09
CA GLY A 56 -9.25 7.19 51.27
C GLY A 56 -10.03 6.74 50.03
N LEU A 57 -9.36 6.49 48.89
CA LEU A 57 -9.99 5.93 47.68
C LEU A 57 -10.06 4.40 47.71
N SER A 58 -11.02 3.85 46.96
CA SER A 58 -11.26 2.41 46.89
C SER A 58 -10.06 1.66 46.29
N GLU A 59 -9.70 0.54 46.93
CA GLU A 59 -8.74 -0.44 46.39
C GLU A 59 -9.42 -1.53 45.55
N GLU A 60 -10.72 -1.44 45.32
CA GLU A 60 -11.43 -2.41 44.48
C GLU A 60 -10.87 -2.44 43.05
N GLU A 61 -10.72 -3.66 42.54
CA GLU A 61 -10.24 -3.93 41.19
C GLU A 61 -11.28 -3.46 40.16
N VAL A 62 -10.84 -2.63 39.22
CA VAL A 62 -11.57 -2.12 38.07
C VAL A 62 -10.91 -2.65 36.81
N TYR A 63 -11.67 -3.42 36.05
CA TYR A 63 -11.22 -3.97 34.77
C TYR A 63 -11.56 -2.97 33.69
N LYS A 64 -10.54 -2.50 32.97
CA LYS A 64 -10.70 -1.64 31.80
C LYS A 64 -10.70 -2.50 30.55
N ILE A 65 -11.83 -2.49 29.85
CA ILE A 65 -12.06 -3.33 28.68
C ILE A 65 -12.16 -2.41 27.47
N GLU A 66 -11.37 -2.69 26.45
CA GLU A 66 -11.45 -2.02 25.16
C GLU A 66 -12.56 -2.63 24.31
N LEU A 67 -13.42 -1.76 23.79
CA LEU A 67 -14.58 -2.14 23.00
C LEU A 67 -14.46 -1.63 21.57
N PRO A 68 -15.01 -2.35 20.58
CA PRO A 68 -15.00 -1.90 19.21
C PRO A 68 -15.98 -0.73 19.03
N ALA A 69 -15.54 0.31 18.33
CA ALA A 69 -16.27 1.58 18.25
C ALA A 69 -17.61 1.52 17.50
N ASN A 70 -17.88 0.42 16.80
CA ASN A 70 -19.13 0.14 16.08
C ASN A 70 -20.22 -0.48 16.99
N ARG A 71 -19.87 -1.11 18.12
CA ARG A 71 -20.81 -1.83 18.99
C ARG A 71 -21.22 -0.98 20.20
N TYR A 72 -22.23 -0.13 20.00
CA TYR A 72 -22.76 0.75 21.05
C TYR A 72 -23.48 -0.01 22.17
N ASP A 73 -23.99 -1.20 21.88
CA ASP A 73 -24.65 -2.09 22.83
C ASP A 73 -23.72 -2.59 23.94
N LEU A 74 -22.40 -2.57 23.73
CA LEU A 74 -21.41 -3.03 24.70
C LEU A 74 -20.91 -1.94 25.66
N LEU A 75 -21.29 -0.68 25.44
CA LEU A 75 -20.76 0.47 26.20
C LEU A 75 -21.19 0.52 27.67
N ALA A 76 -22.08 -0.38 28.11
CA ALA A 76 -22.52 -0.52 29.49
C ALA A 76 -22.39 -1.98 29.96
N ILE A 77 -22.19 -2.18 31.27
CA ILE A 77 -22.04 -3.54 31.86
C ILE A 77 -23.24 -4.43 31.54
N GLU A 78 -24.45 -3.87 31.52
CA GLU A 78 -25.68 -4.60 31.24
C GLU A 78 -25.68 -5.20 29.84
N GLY A 79 -25.26 -4.40 28.85
CA GLY A 79 -25.19 -4.83 27.46
C GLY A 79 -24.00 -5.76 27.21
N PHE A 80 -22.84 -5.45 27.79
CA PHE A 80 -21.65 -6.29 27.76
C PHE A 80 -21.90 -7.69 28.35
N ALA A 81 -22.42 -7.75 29.59
CA ALA A 81 -22.68 -9.03 30.26
C ALA A 81 -23.76 -9.84 29.52
N ARG A 82 -24.77 -9.17 28.98
CA ARG A 82 -25.80 -9.82 28.16
C ARG A 82 -25.22 -10.40 26.88
N ALA A 83 -24.40 -9.66 26.16
CA ALA A 83 -23.77 -10.14 24.92
C ALA A 83 -22.91 -11.38 25.15
N LEU A 84 -22.07 -11.38 26.20
CA LEU A 84 -21.23 -12.53 26.55
C LEU A 84 -22.04 -13.73 27.04
N LYS A 85 -23.12 -13.53 27.80
CA LYS A 85 -24.03 -14.62 28.18
C LYS A 85 -24.70 -15.27 26.99
N ILE A 86 -25.13 -14.47 26.01
CA ILE A 86 -25.72 -14.97 24.75
C ILE A 86 -24.66 -15.72 23.94
N PHE A 87 -23.43 -15.21 23.91
CA PHE A 87 -22.31 -15.87 23.25
C PHE A 87 -21.98 -17.26 23.80
N HIS A 88 -22.16 -17.47 25.10
CA HIS A 88 -22.01 -18.78 25.76
C HIS A 88 -23.31 -19.59 25.84
N SER A 89 -24.37 -19.18 25.12
CA SER A 89 -25.68 -19.83 25.12
C SER A 89 -26.29 -19.98 26.53
N GLN A 90 -25.96 -19.07 27.45
CA GLN A 90 -26.53 -19.03 28.81
C GLN A 90 -27.82 -18.23 28.88
N LEU A 91 -28.04 -17.35 27.90
CA LEU A 91 -29.20 -16.48 27.80
C LEU A 91 -29.66 -16.42 26.35
N GLU A 92 -30.97 -16.37 26.13
CA GLU A 92 -31.54 -16.08 24.80
C GLU A 92 -31.61 -14.57 24.57
N GLN A 93 -31.57 -14.16 23.30
CA GLN A 93 -31.70 -12.76 22.92
C GLN A 93 -33.06 -12.20 23.38
N PRO A 94 -33.11 -11.16 24.21
CA PRO A 94 -34.37 -10.57 24.63
C PRO A 94 -35.06 -9.85 23.46
N ARG A 95 -36.40 -9.85 23.52
CA ARG A 95 -37.24 -9.14 22.56
C ARG A 95 -37.66 -7.79 23.14
N TYR A 96 -37.18 -6.72 22.52
CA TYR A 96 -37.55 -5.35 22.88
C TYR A 96 -38.91 -5.01 22.27
N THR A 97 -39.84 -4.55 23.10
CA THR A 97 -41.20 -4.25 22.66
C THR A 97 -41.63 -2.86 23.08
N VAL A 98 -42.30 -2.17 22.16
CA VAL A 98 -42.97 -0.91 22.44
C VAL A 98 -44.36 -1.22 22.96
N LYS A 99 -44.68 -0.74 24.16
CA LYS A 99 -45.98 -0.94 24.81
C LYS A 99 -47.05 -0.12 24.12
N GLU A 100 -48.18 -0.73 23.81
CA GLU A 100 -49.37 0.01 23.39
C GLU A 100 -50.03 0.67 24.62
N VAL A 101 -50.18 1.99 24.56
CA VAL A 101 -50.77 2.81 25.62
C VAL A 101 -51.92 3.63 25.05
N GLU A 102 -53.03 3.71 25.78
CA GLU A 102 -54.25 4.43 25.36
C GLU A 102 -53.99 5.93 25.16
N ARG A 103 -53.12 6.52 25.97
CA ARG A 103 -52.71 7.92 25.88
C ARG A 103 -51.20 8.02 25.88
N LYS A 104 -50.64 8.45 24.75
CA LYS A 104 -49.20 8.68 24.58
C LYS A 104 -48.85 10.10 24.97
N GLU A 105 -47.71 10.27 25.64
CA GLU A 105 -47.15 11.60 25.87
C GLU A 105 -46.71 12.23 24.56
N ARG A 106 -46.79 13.56 24.49
CA ARG A 106 -46.52 14.31 23.25
C ARG A 106 -45.46 15.39 23.44
N ILE A 107 -44.56 15.51 22.47
CA ILE A 107 -43.60 16.61 22.33
C ILE A 107 -43.96 17.42 21.08
N ASN A 108 -44.15 18.72 21.22
CA ASN A 108 -44.39 19.62 20.10
C ASN A 108 -43.08 20.34 19.72
N VAL A 109 -42.61 20.15 18.48
CA VAL A 109 -41.42 20.83 17.94
C VAL A 109 -41.81 22.18 17.33
N LEU A 110 -41.17 23.25 17.77
CA LEU A 110 -41.38 24.61 17.26
C LEU A 110 -40.41 24.93 16.11
N GLU A 111 -40.87 25.75 15.15
CA GLU A 111 -40.07 26.18 13.99
C GLU A 111 -38.79 26.93 14.39
N THR A 112 -38.78 27.57 15.56
CA THR A 112 -37.65 28.35 16.07
C THR A 112 -36.36 27.53 16.21
N VAL A 113 -36.45 26.21 16.35
CA VAL A 113 -35.28 25.34 16.57
C VAL A 113 -34.66 24.79 15.27
N HIS A 114 -35.34 24.96 14.14
CA HIS A 114 -34.97 24.32 12.86
C HIS A 114 -33.54 24.63 12.40
N ASN A 115 -33.11 25.89 12.55
CA ASN A 115 -31.79 26.36 12.09
C ASN A 115 -30.66 26.08 13.09
N ILE A 116 -30.97 25.52 14.26
CA ILE A 116 -30.00 25.28 15.34
C ILE A 116 -29.84 23.78 15.56
N ARG A 117 -30.94 23.09 15.89
CA ARG A 117 -30.95 21.67 16.23
C ARG A 117 -32.35 21.09 15.97
N PRO A 118 -32.65 20.73 14.72
CA PRO A 118 -34.03 20.52 14.25
C PRO A 118 -34.74 19.31 14.85
N PHE A 119 -34.02 18.29 15.34
CA PHE A 119 -34.62 17.00 15.68
C PHE A 119 -34.65 16.75 17.19
N ILE A 120 -35.72 16.12 17.66
CA ILE A 120 -35.84 15.54 19.00
C ILE A 120 -36.54 14.19 18.90
N VAL A 121 -36.05 13.22 19.64
CA VAL A 121 -36.67 11.90 19.84
C VAL A 121 -36.74 11.61 21.34
N ALA A 122 -37.74 10.85 21.79
CA ALA A 122 -37.89 10.57 23.21
C ALA A 122 -38.57 9.22 23.49
N ALA A 123 -38.41 8.73 24.71
CA ALA A 123 -39.00 7.49 25.21
C ALA A 123 -39.24 7.58 26.73
N ILE A 124 -40.15 6.75 27.25
CA ILE A 124 -40.40 6.62 28.69
C ILE A 124 -40.12 5.17 29.14
N LEU A 125 -39.36 5.04 30.24
CA LEU A 125 -39.21 3.79 30.97
C LEU A 125 -40.06 3.87 32.26
N ARG A 126 -40.97 2.90 32.44
CA ARG A 126 -41.91 2.85 33.58
C ARG A 126 -41.46 1.83 34.62
N ASP A 127 -41.74 2.16 35.89
CA ASP A 127 -41.52 1.27 37.03
C ASP A 127 -40.10 0.67 37.06
N VAL A 128 -39.10 1.51 36.85
CA VAL A 128 -37.68 1.16 36.88
C VAL A 128 -37.22 1.00 38.32
N THR A 129 -36.42 -0.02 38.57
CA THR A 129 -35.70 -0.22 39.83
C THR A 129 -34.20 -0.11 39.57
N LEU A 130 -33.60 1.03 39.92
CA LEU A 130 -32.16 1.25 39.84
C LEU A 130 -31.51 1.01 41.20
N ASP A 131 -30.47 0.19 41.24
CA ASP A 131 -29.55 0.18 42.38
C ASP A 131 -28.41 1.19 42.15
N SER A 132 -27.53 1.35 43.13
CA SER A 132 -26.43 2.31 43.03
C SER A 132 -25.47 2.01 41.86
N ASP A 133 -25.34 0.73 41.47
CA ASP A 133 -24.48 0.30 40.36
C ASP A 133 -25.14 0.64 39.01
N ALA A 134 -26.42 0.31 38.85
CA ALA A 134 -27.19 0.58 37.64
C ALA A 134 -27.37 2.10 37.40
N TYR A 135 -27.54 2.88 38.46
CA TYR A 135 -27.56 4.35 38.35
C TYR A 135 -26.22 4.90 37.85
N ALA A 136 -25.10 4.43 38.41
CA ALA A 136 -23.78 4.82 37.94
C ALA A 136 -23.53 4.39 36.47
N SER A 137 -23.98 3.17 36.10
CA SER A 137 -23.91 2.66 34.73
C SER A 137 -24.72 3.51 33.75
N LEU A 138 -25.90 4.01 34.14
CA LEU A 138 -26.72 4.88 33.29
C LEU A 138 -26.00 6.20 32.95
N ILE A 139 -25.39 6.81 33.96
CA ILE A 139 -24.64 8.05 33.78
C ILE A 139 -23.37 7.80 32.95
N ASP A 140 -22.63 6.72 33.22
CA ASP A 140 -21.44 6.36 32.43
C ASP A 140 -21.81 6.09 30.96
N LEU A 141 -22.86 5.31 30.69
CA LEU A 141 -23.34 5.08 29.31
C LEU A 141 -23.66 6.40 28.59
N GLN A 142 -24.36 7.31 29.27
CA GLN A 142 -24.69 8.61 28.72
C GLN A 142 -23.43 9.39 28.32
N ASP A 143 -22.43 9.45 29.20
CA ASP A 143 -21.17 10.16 28.94
C ASP A 143 -20.34 9.48 27.84
N LYS A 144 -20.29 8.15 27.80
CA LYS A 144 -19.61 7.38 26.74
C LYS A 144 -20.23 7.61 25.37
N LEU A 145 -21.57 7.58 25.28
CA LEU A 145 -22.29 7.89 24.04
C LEU A 145 -22.05 9.35 23.63
N HIS A 146 -22.08 10.29 24.58
CA HIS A 146 -21.78 11.71 24.33
C HIS A 146 -20.38 11.93 23.75
N GLN A 147 -19.38 11.20 24.23
CA GLN A 147 -17.99 11.31 23.76
C GLN A 147 -17.79 10.66 22.38
N ASN A 148 -18.43 9.51 22.13
CA ASN A 148 -18.25 8.72 20.92
C ASN A 148 -19.24 9.12 19.80
N ILE A 149 -20.37 8.40 19.66
CA ILE A 149 -21.32 8.54 18.54
C ILE A 149 -21.89 9.97 18.41
N CYS A 150 -22.05 10.66 19.54
CA CYS A 150 -22.59 12.01 19.60
C CYS A 150 -21.55 13.11 19.28
N ARG A 151 -20.27 12.76 19.12
CA ARG A 151 -19.13 13.67 18.90
C ARG A 151 -19.11 14.84 19.89
N LYS A 152 -18.92 14.55 21.18
CA LYS A 152 -18.94 15.55 22.26
C LYS A 152 -20.22 16.38 22.24
N ARG A 153 -21.37 15.70 22.20
CA ARG A 153 -22.72 16.30 22.13
C ARG A 153 -23.03 17.17 20.90
N THR A 154 -22.10 17.32 19.95
CA THR A 154 -22.26 18.17 18.76
C THR A 154 -23.40 17.67 17.88
N LEU A 155 -23.50 16.34 17.68
CA LEU A 155 -24.51 15.73 16.82
C LEU A 155 -25.80 15.40 17.58
N VAL A 156 -25.69 14.84 18.79
CA VAL A 156 -26.81 14.38 19.62
C VAL A 156 -26.52 14.72 21.08
N ALA A 157 -27.49 15.23 21.84
CA ALA A 157 -27.41 15.37 23.28
C ALA A 157 -28.57 14.63 23.95
N ILE A 158 -28.26 13.89 25.01
CA ILE A 158 -29.19 13.04 25.74
C ILE A 158 -29.55 13.77 27.03
N GLY A 159 -30.85 13.91 27.29
CA GLY A 159 -31.44 14.35 28.54
C GLY A 159 -32.15 13.19 29.21
N THR A 160 -31.90 12.99 30.49
CA THR A 160 -32.56 11.98 31.32
C THR A 160 -33.23 12.69 32.48
N HIS A 161 -34.52 12.43 32.68
CA HIS A 161 -35.40 13.18 33.56
C HIS A 161 -36.25 12.26 34.43
N ASP A 162 -36.47 12.64 35.68
CA ASP A 162 -37.48 12.02 36.53
C ASP A 162 -38.88 12.42 36.02
N TYR A 163 -39.59 11.45 35.44
CA TYR A 163 -40.89 11.68 34.84
C TYR A 163 -41.95 12.08 35.86
N ASP A 164 -41.83 11.67 37.12
CA ASP A 164 -42.84 11.97 38.14
C ASP A 164 -42.82 13.46 38.57
N THR A 165 -41.72 14.16 38.27
CA THR A 165 -41.53 15.58 38.57
C THR A 165 -42.00 16.53 37.46
N ILE A 166 -42.17 16.01 36.24
CA ILE A 166 -42.52 16.79 35.03
C ILE A 166 -43.89 16.38 34.51
N LYS A 167 -44.57 17.26 33.77
CA LYS A 167 -45.89 16.96 33.18
C LYS A 167 -45.96 17.29 31.70
N GLY A 168 -46.32 16.32 30.88
CA GLY A 168 -46.60 16.53 29.46
C GLY A 168 -47.94 17.23 29.19
N PRO A 169 -48.18 17.74 27.96
CA PRO A 169 -47.30 17.65 26.79
C PRO A 169 -46.07 18.58 26.90
N PHE A 170 -44.96 18.16 26.29
CA PHE A 170 -43.70 18.91 26.25
C PHE A 170 -43.60 19.78 25.00
N THR A 171 -42.77 20.82 25.07
CA THR A 171 -42.48 21.71 23.95
C THR A 171 -40.97 21.81 23.75
N TYR A 172 -40.50 21.57 22.52
CA TYR A 172 -39.10 21.73 22.13
C TYR A 172 -38.99 22.90 21.16
N GLY A 173 -38.28 23.96 21.55
CA GLY A 173 -38.12 25.17 20.75
C GLY A 173 -36.82 25.89 21.05
N ALA A 174 -36.59 27.02 20.38
CA ALA A 174 -35.47 27.91 20.68
C ALA A 174 -35.92 29.31 21.13
N GLU A 175 -35.36 29.75 22.25
CA GLU A 175 -35.66 31.01 22.93
C GLU A 175 -34.44 31.92 23.02
N LYS A 176 -34.62 33.20 23.32
CA LYS A 176 -33.50 34.12 23.50
C LYS A 176 -32.77 33.80 24.81
N PRO A 177 -31.43 33.89 24.88
CA PRO A 177 -30.69 33.57 26.10
C PRO A 177 -31.18 34.31 27.36
N GLU A 178 -31.66 35.55 27.20
CA GLU A 178 -32.16 36.37 28.31
C GLU A 178 -33.53 35.93 28.82
N SER A 179 -34.33 35.22 28.02
CA SER A 179 -35.68 34.75 28.42
C SER A 179 -35.66 33.36 29.07
N ILE A 180 -34.54 32.65 28.98
CA ILE A 180 -34.39 31.32 29.55
C ILE A 180 -33.89 31.47 30.97
N TYR A 181 -34.72 31.09 31.94
CA TYR A 181 -34.41 31.18 33.36
C TYR A 181 -34.78 29.87 34.05
N PHE A 182 -33.79 29.20 34.62
CA PHE A 182 -33.99 27.93 35.33
C PHE A 182 -32.85 27.60 36.29
N LYS A 183 -33.09 26.65 37.18
CA LYS A 183 -32.09 26.10 38.09
C LYS A 183 -31.35 24.94 37.40
N PRO A 184 -30.08 25.10 36.99
CA PRO A 184 -29.34 24.03 36.33
C PRO A 184 -28.91 22.95 37.33
N LEU A 185 -28.55 21.77 36.81
CA LEU A 185 -28.12 20.63 37.61
C LEU A 185 -26.96 21.00 38.56
N ASN A 186 -27.06 20.52 39.81
CA ASN A 186 -26.11 20.72 40.90
C ASN A 186 -25.91 22.18 41.33
N GLN A 187 -26.81 23.09 40.97
CA GLN A 187 -26.82 24.47 41.48
C GLN A 187 -28.00 24.71 42.40
N THR A 188 -27.88 25.68 43.31
CA THR A 188 -28.96 26.05 44.25
C THR A 188 -29.80 27.22 43.78
N ARG A 189 -29.19 28.14 43.02
CA ARG A 189 -29.81 29.36 42.50
C ARG A 189 -30.27 29.16 41.04
N GLU A 190 -31.30 29.89 40.65
CA GLU A 190 -31.73 30.03 39.25
C GLU A 190 -30.87 31.05 38.52
N TYR A 191 -30.58 30.77 37.25
CA TYR A 191 -29.73 31.60 36.40
C TYR A 191 -30.40 31.82 35.05
N THR A 192 -30.06 32.93 34.41
CA THR A 192 -30.36 33.13 32.98
C THR A 192 -29.38 32.36 32.11
N ALA A 193 -29.74 32.01 30.87
CA ALA A 193 -28.81 31.28 30.00
C ALA A 193 -27.52 32.07 29.68
N THR A 194 -27.60 33.41 29.61
CA THR A 194 -26.44 34.28 29.46
C THR A 194 -25.49 34.19 30.66
N GLU A 195 -26.05 34.18 31.89
CA GLU A 195 -25.26 33.99 33.11
C GLU A 195 -24.65 32.57 33.17
N LEU A 196 -25.39 31.54 32.73
CA LEU A 196 -24.92 30.16 32.70
C LEU A 196 -23.72 29.97 31.76
N MET A 197 -23.74 30.60 30.59
CA MET A 197 -22.62 30.56 29.65
C MET A 197 -21.35 31.13 30.26
N ASN A 198 -21.47 32.20 31.06
CA ASN A 198 -20.33 32.77 31.78
C ASN A 198 -19.89 31.89 32.94
N LEU A 199 -20.82 31.36 33.74
CA LEU A 199 -20.53 30.49 34.87
C LEU A 199 -19.73 29.23 34.45
N TYR A 200 -20.13 28.59 33.35
CA TYR A 200 -19.49 27.36 32.88
C TYR A 200 -18.26 27.59 32.00
N SER A 201 -17.89 28.84 31.71
CA SER A 201 -16.69 29.14 30.92
C SER A 201 -15.38 28.73 31.61
N ASP A 202 -15.42 28.67 32.94
CA ASP A 202 -14.33 28.21 33.80
C ASP A 202 -14.47 26.74 34.24
N ASP A 203 -15.60 26.09 33.92
CA ASP A 203 -15.85 24.70 34.28
C ASP A 203 -15.02 23.73 33.42
N SER A 204 -14.32 22.79 34.05
CA SER A 204 -13.43 21.87 33.33
C SER A 204 -14.15 20.91 32.38
N HIS A 205 -15.41 20.58 32.65
CA HIS A 205 -16.19 19.61 31.88
C HIS A 205 -17.08 20.30 30.84
N LEU A 206 -17.85 21.30 31.26
CA LEU A 206 -18.88 21.92 30.44
C LEU A 206 -18.34 22.96 29.44
N LYS A 207 -17.17 23.55 29.70
CA LYS A 207 -16.53 24.53 28.82
C LYS A 207 -16.36 24.03 27.38
N ALA A 208 -16.12 22.73 27.20
CA ALA A 208 -15.94 22.12 25.89
C ALA A 208 -17.22 22.14 25.04
N TYR A 209 -18.41 22.24 25.65
CA TYR A 209 -19.70 22.17 24.97
C TYR A 209 -20.34 23.54 24.71
N LEU A 210 -19.94 24.59 25.42
CA LEU A 210 -20.49 25.95 25.24
C LEU A 210 -20.37 26.47 23.79
N PRO A 211 -19.24 26.26 23.08
CA PRO A 211 -19.09 26.72 21.70
C PRO A 211 -20.08 26.12 20.69
N ILE A 212 -20.81 25.06 21.06
CA ILE A 212 -21.76 24.38 20.15
C ILE A 212 -22.95 25.29 19.81
N ILE A 213 -23.41 26.10 20.77
CA ILE A 213 -24.56 27.00 20.59
C ILE A 213 -24.25 28.47 20.88
N SER A 214 -23.04 28.81 21.37
CA SER A 214 -22.70 30.18 21.77
C SER A 214 -22.81 31.22 20.65
N ASP A 215 -22.65 30.80 19.39
CA ASP A 215 -22.72 31.65 18.21
C ASP A 215 -24.16 31.89 17.70
N LYS A 216 -25.17 31.26 18.32
CA LYS A 216 -26.57 31.32 17.87
C LYS A 216 -27.34 32.42 18.61
N GLU A 217 -28.28 33.05 17.90
CA GLU A 217 -29.17 34.08 18.47
C GLU A 217 -30.15 33.52 19.52
N ARG A 218 -30.52 32.25 19.39
CA ARG A 218 -31.47 31.55 20.27
C ARG A 218 -30.90 30.22 20.71
N TYR A 219 -31.23 29.80 21.93
CA TYR A 219 -30.80 28.53 22.49
C TYR A 219 -31.96 27.55 22.58
N PRO A 220 -31.72 26.26 22.28
CA PRO A 220 -32.77 25.26 22.32
C PRO A 220 -33.11 24.90 23.77
N VAL A 221 -34.40 24.68 24.03
CA VAL A 221 -34.97 24.43 25.36
C VAL A 221 -36.09 23.42 25.23
N VAL A 222 -36.15 22.48 26.18
CA VAL A 222 -37.29 21.58 26.38
C VAL A 222 -38.09 22.08 27.58
N ARG A 223 -39.38 22.34 27.41
CA ARG A 223 -40.31 22.75 28.47
C ARG A 223 -41.43 21.74 28.70
N ASP A 224 -41.89 21.65 29.93
CA ASP A 224 -43.08 20.90 30.31
C ASP A 224 -44.37 21.72 30.10
N SER A 225 -45.53 21.13 30.40
CA SER A 225 -46.85 21.78 30.31
C SER A 225 -47.05 22.94 31.30
N ASN A 226 -46.26 22.99 32.39
CA ASN A 226 -46.25 24.07 33.36
C ASN A 226 -45.28 25.20 32.96
N ASN A 227 -44.69 25.15 31.76
CA ASN A 227 -43.63 26.04 31.28
C ASN A 227 -42.32 25.99 32.10
N VAL A 228 -42.06 24.91 32.83
CA VAL A 228 -40.79 24.68 33.51
C VAL A 228 -39.76 24.15 32.52
N VAL A 229 -38.53 24.65 32.57
CA VAL A 229 -37.43 24.22 31.69
C VAL A 229 -36.88 22.88 32.16
N CYS A 230 -37.14 21.80 31.42
CA CYS A 230 -36.58 20.46 31.63
C CYS A 230 -35.07 20.44 31.38
N SER A 231 -34.65 20.95 30.22
CA SER A 231 -33.24 20.97 29.80
C SER A 231 -32.95 22.12 28.85
N MET A 232 -31.67 22.52 28.81
CA MET A 232 -31.11 23.43 27.80
C MET A 232 -30.04 22.67 26.99
N PRO A 233 -30.45 21.90 25.96
CA PRO A 233 -29.51 21.16 25.14
C PRO A 233 -28.51 22.07 24.40
N PRO A 234 -27.29 21.62 24.08
CA PRO A 234 -26.62 20.40 24.53
C PRO A 234 -25.88 20.58 25.87
N ILE A 235 -26.16 21.63 26.63
CA ILE A 235 -25.30 22.07 27.74
C ILE A 235 -25.64 21.35 29.05
N ILE A 236 -26.84 21.56 29.60
CA ILE A 236 -27.18 21.10 30.95
C ILE A 236 -28.68 20.86 31.12
N ASN A 237 -29.02 19.95 32.03
CA ASN A 237 -30.40 19.65 32.44
C ASN A 237 -30.80 20.51 33.65
N GLY A 238 -32.10 20.61 33.93
CA GLY A 238 -32.62 21.29 35.11
C GLY A 238 -32.52 20.44 36.39
N GLU A 239 -32.32 21.08 37.54
CA GLU A 239 -32.25 20.40 38.85
C GLU A 239 -33.59 19.78 39.27
N HIS A 240 -34.72 20.38 38.87
CA HIS A 240 -36.06 19.91 39.26
C HIS A 240 -36.42 18.52 38.70
N SER A 241 -35.84 18.11 37.58
CA SER A 241 -36.09 16.82 36.92
C SER A 241 -34.91 15.86 37.04
N LYS A 242 -34.04 16.08 38.03
CA LYS A 242 -32.88 15.22 38.31
C LYS A 242 -33.33 13.82 38.71
N ILE A 243 -32.65 12.82 38.16
CA ILE A 243 -32.89 11.41 38.52
C ILE A 243 -32.22 11.09 39.85
N HIS A 244 -32.97 10.45 40.73
CA HIS A 244 -32.53 9.92 42.02
C HIS A 244 -32.65 8.38 42.04
N LEU A 245 -32.06 7.73 43.05
CA LEU A 245 -32.20 6.27 43.23
C LEU A 245 -33.65 5.83 43.47
N GLU A 246 -34.50 6.74 43.95
CA GLU A 246 -35.92 6.50 44.21
C GLU A 246 -36.81 6.67 42.97
N THR A 247 -36.28 7.28 41.91
CA THR A 247 -37.01 7.56 40.66
C THR A 247 -37.54 6.26 40.06
N LYS A 248 -38.85 6.23 39.79
CA LYS A 248 -39.55 5.08 39.20
C LYS A 248 -39.76 5.21 37.72
N ASN A 249 -40.01 6.41 37.23
CA ASN A 249 -40.33 6.65 35.84
C ASN A 249 -39.28 7.59 35.24
N ILE A 250 -38.66 7.18 34.15
CA ILE A 250 -37.58 7.94 33.51
C ILE A 250 -38.04 8.38 32.13
N PHE A 251 -38.02 9.69 31.90
CA PHE A 251 -38.21 10.28 30.59
C PHE A 251 -36.85 10.57 29.97
N ILE A 252 -36.64 10.07 28.77
CA ILE A 252 -35.37 10.21 28.05
C ILE A 252 -35.67 10.99 26.77
N GLU A 253 -35.02 12.14 26.60
CA GLU A 253 -35.00 12.86 25.33
C GLU A 253 -33.62 12.84 24.70
N CYS A 254 -33.57 12.85 23.37
CA CYS A 254 -32.36 13.02 22.59
C CYS A 254 -32.61 14.13 21.56
N THR A 255 -31.91 15.26 21.71
CA THR A 255 -31.95 16.36 20.75
C THR A 255 -30.77 16.27 19.80
N ALA A 256 -30.97 16.52 18.51
CA ALA A 256 -29.95 16.25 17.51
C ALA A 256 -29.99 17.14 16.27
N VAL A 257 -28.82 17.24 15.63
CA VAL A 257 -28.66 17.74 14.25
C VAL A 257 -28.82 16.58 13.25
N ASP A 258 -28.49 15.36 13.67
CA ASP A 258 -28.64 14.12 12.88
C ASP A 258 -29.72 13.23 13.50
N LEU A 259 -30.84 13.07 12.79
CA LEU A 259 -32.00 12.29 13.25
C LEU A 259 -31.66 10.81 13.44
N GLN A 260 -30.91 10.19 12.53
CA GLN A 260 -30.63 8.75 12.61
C GLN A 260 -29.74 8.44 13.81
N LYS A 261 -28.75 9.29 14.10
CA LYS A 261 -27.93 9.13 15.31
C LYS A 261 -28.75 9.32 16.58
N ALA A 262 -29.70 10.24 16.59
CA ALA A 262 -30.62 10.41 17.71
C ALA A 262 -31.44 9.14 17.98
N ILE A 263 -31.99 8.53 16.91
CA ILE A 263 -32.74 7.26 17.02
C ILE A 263 -31.84 6.15 17.56
N ILE A 264 -30.63 5.98 17.01
CA ILE A 264 -29.67 4.97 17.47
C ILE A 264 -29.34 5.13 18.96
N VAL A 265 -29.08 6.38 19.38
CA VAL A 265 -28.74 6.69 20.78
C VAL A 265 -29.92 6.40 21.71
N LEU A 266 -31.13 6.81 21.32
CA LEU A 266 -32.34 6.54 22.10
C LEU A 266 -32.60 5.03 22.21
N ASP A 267 -32.59 4.32 21.08
CA ASP A 267 -32.81 2.88 21.02
C ASP A 267 -31.76 2.14 21.87
N THR A 268 -30.50 2.56 21.84
CA THR A 268 -29.41 1.96 22.64
C THR A 268 -29.65 2.13 24.14
N VAL A 269 -29.89 3.36 24.60
CA VAL A 269 -30.09 3.64 26.04
C VAL A 269 -31.31 2.88 26.56
N VAL A 270 -32.41 2.96 25.82
CA VAL A 270 -33.68 2.32 26.19
C VAL A 270 -33.56 0.79 26.15
N ALA A 271 -32.94 0.21 25.13
CA ALA A 271 -32.75 -1.24 25.04
C ALA A 271 -31.90 -1.78 26.20
N ILE A 272 -30.86 -1.05 26.61
CA ILE A 272 -30.00 -1.45 27.72
C ILE A 272 -30.76 -1.40 29.05
N PHE A 273 -31.40 -0.27 29.37
CA PHE A 273 -32.00 -0.04 30.70
C PHE A 273 -33.41 -0.58 30.87
N SER A 274 -34.11 -0.94 29.79
CA SER A 274 -35.44 -1.57 29.85
C SER A 274 -35.45 -2.91 30.60
N GLN A 275 -34.30 -3.53 30.86
CA GLN A 275 -34.20 -4.74 31.69
C GLN A 275 -34.57 -4.48 33.16
N TYR A 276 -34.44 -3.24 33.64
CA TYR A 276 -34.75 -2.84 35.01
C TYR A 276 -36.21 -2.40 35.21
N CYS A 277 -37.00 -2.39 34.14
CA CYS A 277 -38.44 -2.15 34.21
C CYS A 277 -39.15 -3.35 34.86
N LYS A 278 -40.23 -3.09 35.61
CA LYS A 278 -41.10 -4.14 36.18
C LYS A 278 -41.58 -5.16 35.14
N GLN A 279 -41.88 -4.69 33.92
CA GLN A 279 -42.03 -5.52 32.73
C GLN A 279 -40.73 -5.40 31.91
N PRO A 280 -39.82 -6.40 31.98
CA PRO A 280 -38.53 -6.30 31.31
C PRO A 280 -38.66 -6.10 29.80
N PHE A 281 -37.73 -5.35 29.21
CA PHE A 281 -37.64 -5.11 27.76
C PHE A 281 -38.88 -4.45 27.13
N THR A 282 -39.63 -3.71 27.95
CA THR A 282 -40.82 -2.98 27.54
C THR A 282 -40.59 -1.47 27.68
N VAL A 283 -41.03 -0.71 26.67
CA VAL A 283 -40.81 0.74 26.58
C VAL A 283 -42.12 1.45 26.27
N GLU A 284 -42.40 2.56 26.95
CA GLU A 284 -43.54 3.39 26.65
C GLU A 284 -43.20 4.42 25.55
N PRO A 285 -44.00 4.47 24.46
CA PRO A 285 -43.73 5.36 23.33
C PRO A 285 -44.16 6.80 23.58
N VAL A 286 -43.45 7.73 22.93
CA VAL A 286 -43.73 9.17 22.92
C VAL A 286 -44.02 9.64 21.49
N GLU A 287 -45.05 10.46 21.33
CA GLU A 287 -45.40 11.11 20.06
C GLU A 287 -44.63 12.42 19.89
N VAL A 288 -43.86 12.54 18.82
CA VAL A 288 -43.19 13.80 18.45
C VAL A 288 -43.95 14.41 17.27
N LYS A 289 -44.56 15.58 17.51
CA LYS A 289 -45.20 16.39 16.48
C LYS A 289 -44.14 17.31 15.85
N GLN A 290 -43.83 17.05 14.60
CA GLN A 290 -42.86 17.80 13.79
C GLN A 290 -43.44 19.15 13.31
N ILE A 291 -42.57 19.99 12.76
CA ILE A 291 -42.90 21.34 12.25
C ILE A 291 -43.91 21.26 11.09
N ASP A 292 -43.82 20.23 10.25
CA ASP A 292 -44.74 19.98 9.13
C ASP A 292 -46.13 19.46 9.56
N GLY A 293 -46.33 19.26 10.87
CA GLY A 293 -47.55 18.71 11.44
C GLY A 293 -47.62 17.18 11.45
N SER A 294 -46.62 16.48 10.90
CA SER A 294 -46.52 15.03 11.01
C SER A 294 -46.26 14.62 12.46
N VAL A 295 -46.81 13.46 12.84
CA VAL A 295 -46.63 12.89 14.19
C VAL A 295 -45.93 11.56 14.02
N ILE A 296 -44.73 11.45 14.60
CA ILE A 296 -43.90 10.24 14.56
C ILE A 296 -43.80 9.69 15.99
N VAL A 297 -43.84 8.37 16.13
CA VAL A 297 -43.77 7.68 17.42
C VAL A 297 -42.36 7.16 17.65
N TYR A 298 -41.80 7.44 18.81
CA TYR A 298 -40.49 6.96 19.24
C TYR A 298 -40.59 6.20 20.58
N PRO A 299 -39.67 5.28 20.90
CA PRO A 299 -38.62 4.77 20.02
C PRO A 299 -39.19 3.84 18.92
N GLU A 300 -38.47 3.71 17.80
CA GLU A 300 -38.92 2.87 16.69
C GLU A 300 -38.65 1.38 16.97
N LEU A 301 -37.53 1.05 17.64
CA LEU A 301 -37.10 -0.31 17.95
C LEU A 301 -37.26 -1.30 16.79
N LYS A 302 -36.86 -0.87 15.59
CA LYS A 302 -37.11 -1.61 14.35
C LYS A 302 -36.22 -2.86 14.26
N TYR A 303 -36.84 -4.02 14.14
CA TYR A 303 -36.18 -5.27 13.77
C TYR A 303 -36.00 -5.32 12.25
N ARG A 304 -34.75 -5.41 11.79
CA ARG A 304 -34.42 -5.48 10.36
C ARG A 304 -34.23 -6.92 9.95
N GLN A 305 -34.74 -7.31 8.79
CA GLN A 305 -34.57 -8.66 8.26
C GLN A 305 -33.67 -8.62 7.03
N HIS A 306 -32.65 -9.48 7.00
CA HIS A 306 -31.77 -9.67 5.87
C HIS A 306 -31.78 -11.12 5.43
N LYS A 307 -32.03 -11.34 4.13
CA LYS A 307 -31.86 -12.65 3.51
C LYS A 307 -30.40 -12.78 3.04
N VAL A 308 -29.69 -13.79 3.53
CA VAL A 308 -28.27 -14.04 3.21
C VAL A 308 -28.07 -15.42 2.62
N SER A 309 -26.97 -15.61 1.86
CA SER A 309 -26.64 -16.92 1.29
C SER A 309 -25.52 -17.60 2.08
N VAL A 310 -25.76 -18.84 2.50
CA VAL A 310 -24.78 -19.68 3.21
C VAL A 310 -23.51 -19.84 2.39
N LYS A 311 -23.65 -20.03 1.07
CA LYS A 311 -22.52 -20.19 0.14
C LYS A 311 -21.64 -18.95 0.08
N ASN A 312 -22.24 -17.76 0.04
CA ASN A 312 -21.49 -16.50 -0.03
C ASN A 312 -20.68 -16.30 1.25
N ILE A 313 -21.31 -16.50 2.41
CA ILE A 313 -20.65 -16.38 3.72
C ILE A 313 -19.48 -17.37 3.83
N ASN A 314 -19.72 -18.64 3.51
CA ASN A 314 -18.67 -19.68 3.50
C ASN A 314 -17.49 -19.31 2.57
N THR A 315 -17.78 -18.78 1.37
CA THR A 315 -16.74 -18.37 0.41
C THR A 315 -15.91 -17.21 0.94
N LYS A 316 -16.52 -16.26 1.66
CA LYS A 316 -15.83 -15.09 2.23
C LYS A 316 -14.94 -15.47 3.41
N ILE A 317 -15.44 -16.29 4.33
CA ILE A 317 -14.71 -16.67 5.54
C ILE A 317 -13.69 -17.79 5.24
N GLY A 318 -13.95 -18.62 4.23
CA GLY A 318 -13.13 -19.79 3.90
C GLY A 318 -13.55 -21.05 4.67
N LEU A 319 -14.81 -21.14 5.09
CA LEU A 319 -15.38 -22.27 5.82
C LEU A 319 -16.34 -23.07 4.94
N ASN A 320 -16.80 -24.23 5.44
CA ASN A 320 -17.81 -25.05 4.81
C ASN A 320 -18.87 -25.48 5.83
N LEU A 321 -19.56 -24.48 6.40
CA LEU A 321 -20.60 -24.67 7.40
C LEU A 321 -21.96 -24.97 6.73
N THR A 322 -22.78 -25.76 7.39
CA THR A 322 -24.19 -25.95 7.04
C THR A 322 -25.03 -24.73 7.46
N GLY A 323 -26.24 -24.60 6.90
CA GLY A 323 -27.16 -23.52 7.27
C GLY A 323 -27.55 -23.54 8.75
N GLU A 324 -27.73 -24.73 9.33
CA GLU A 324 -28.08 -24.92 10.74
C GLU A 324 -26.93 -24.51 11.68
N GLU A 325 -25.70 -24.93 11.39
CA GLU A 325 -24.51 -24.53 12.15
C GLU A 325 -24.32 -23.01 12.10
N MET A 326 -24.49 -22.41 10.92
CA MET A 326 -24.37 -20.96 10.75
C MET A 326 -25.48 -20.20 11.51
N ALA A 327 -26.72 -20.69 11.49
CA ALA A 327 -27.80 -20.11 12.27
C ALA A 327 -27.54 -20.18 13.79
N HIS A 328 -26.97 -21.29 14.28
CA HIS A 328 -26.56 -21.42 15.67
C HIS A 328 -25.44 -20.43 16.04
N LEU A 329 -24.43 -20.26 15.18
CA LEU A 329 -23.36 -19.29 15.40
C LEU A 329 -23.87 -17.85 15.41
N LEU A 330 -24.76 -17.49 14.47
CA LEU A 330 -25.38 -16.16 14.44
C LEU A 330 -26.24 -15.90 15.68
N SER A 331 -26.94 -16.91 16.17
CA SER A 331 -27.73 -16.80 17.41
C SER A 331 -26.86 -16.47 18.62
N ARG A 332 -25.63 -17.01 18.70
CA ARG A 332 -24.63 -16.65 19.73
C ARG A 332 -24.16 -15.18 19.63
N MET A 333 -24.30 -14.55 18.48
CA MET A 333 -23.97 -13.12 18.26
C MET A 333 -25.20 -12.21 18.36
N SER A 334 -26.26 -12.66 19.05
CA SER A 334 -27.52 -11.91 19.22
C SER A 334 -28.32 -11.72 17.92
N LEU A 335 -28.03 -12.49 16.87
CA LEU A 335 -28.75 -12.43 15.59
C LEU A 335 -29.66 -13.66 15.44
N SER A 336 -30.94 -13.47 15.76
CA SER A 336 -31.95 -14.53 15.61
C SER A 336 -32.08 -14.90 14.13
N THR A 337 -31.85 -16.17 13.81
CA THR A 337 -31.76 -16.64 12.41
C THR A 337 -32.69 -17.80 12.16
N GLU A 338 -33.50 -17.70 11.11
CA GLU A 338 -34.37 -18.77 10.62
C GLU A 338 -33.78 -19.37 9.34
N VAL A 339 -33.72 -20.70 9.27
CA VAL A 339 -33.29 -21.42 8.06
C VAL A 339 -34.49 -21.52 7.11
N LEU A 340 -34.40 -20.88 5.95
CA LEU A 340 -35.47 -20.93 4.94
C LEU A 340 -35.32 -22.15 4.03
N ASP A 341 -34.10 -22.40 3.57
CA ASP A 341 -33.70 -23.53 2.73
C ASP A 341 -32.21 -23.87 2.99
N ASP A 342 -31.70 -24.94 2.39
CA ASP A 342 -30.29 -25.38 2.56
C ASP A 342 -29.25 -24.31 2.12
N SER A 343 -29.69 -23.26 1.40
CA SER A 343 -28.81 -22.29 0.75
C SER A 343 -28.93 -20.86 1.29
N SER A 344 -29.97 -20.57 2.08
CA SER A 344 -30.35 -19.22 2.49
C SER A 344 -30.93 -19.15 3.89
N LEU A 345 -30.55 -18.08 4.58
CA LEU A 345 -30.94 -17.79 5.95
C LEU A 345 -31.67 -16.45 6.00
N LEU A 346 -32.69 -16.36 6.85
CA LEU A 346 -33.33 -15.11 7.21
C LEU A 346 -32.80 -14.65 8.56
N VAL A 347 -31.94 -13.65 8.54
CA VAL A 347 -31.32 -13.09 9.74
C VAL A 347 -32.13 -11.90 10.22
N THR A 348 -32.60 -11.95 11.46
CA THR A 348 -33.31 -10.87 12.13
C THR A 348 -32.35 -10.10 13.02
N ILE A 349 -32.07 -8.86 12.64
CA ILE A 349 -31.15 -7.95 13.33
C ILE A 349 -31.94 -7.19 14.39
N PRO A 350 -31.54 -7.29 15.68
CA PRO A 350 -32.19 -6.55 16.76
C PRO A 350 -31.90 -5.05 16.66
N PRO A 351 -32.74 -4.20 17.27
CA PRO A 351 -32.52 -2.76 17.30
C PRO A 351 -31.22 -2.36 18.02
N THR A 352 -30.62 -3.24 18.82
CA THR A 352 -29.32 -2.97 19.47
C THR A 352 -28.13 -3.03 18.50
N ARG A 353 -28.24 -3.78 17.38
CA ARG A 353 -27.16 -3.99 16.40
C ARG A 353 -27.32 -3.04 15.23
N HIS A 354 -26.91 -1.79 15.43
CA HIS A 354 -26.93 -0.75 14.37
C HIS A 354 -25.73 -0.84 13.42
N ASP A 355 -24.69 -1.59 13.80
CA ASP A 355 -23.48 -1.86 13.03
C ASP A 355 -23.72 -2.75 11.81
N VAL A 356 -24.70 -3.66 11.88
CA VAL A 356 -25.02 -4.58 10.78
C VAL A 356 -25.74 -3.81 9.66
N LEU A 357 -25.06 -3.55 8.56
CA LEU A 357 -25.57 -2.82 7.39
C LEU A 357 -25.53 -3.66 6.10
N HIS A 358 -24.65 -4.65 6.05
CA HIS A 358 -24.37 -5.48 4.88
C HIS A 358 -24.23 -6.96 5.24
N GLU A 359 -24.33 -7.85 4.25
CA GLU A 359 -24.06 -9.29 4.40
C GLU A 359 -22.63 -9.58 4.91
N CYS A 360 -21.70 -8.64 4.74
CA CYS A 360 -20.33 -8.78 5.25
C CYS A 360 -20.28 -8.74 6.78
N ASP A 361 -21.12 -7.92 7.42
CA ASP A 361 -21.15 -7.79 8.89
C ASP A 361 -21.74 -9.05 9.53
N ILE A 362 -22.67 -9.70 8.82
CA ILE A 362 -23.20 -11.02 9.21
C ILE A 362 -22.09 -12.09 9.07
N ALA A 363 -21.28 -12.03 8.00
CA ALA A 363 -20.15 -12.95 7.83
C ALA A 363 -19.06 -12.72 8.90
N GLU A 364 -18.83 -11.48 9.32
CA GLU A 364 -17.94 -11.15 10.44
C GLU A 364 -18.43 -11.81 11.74
N ASP A 365 -19.70 -11.64 12.09
CA ASP A 365 -20.29 -12.26 13.29
C ASP A 365 -20.21 -13.80 13.26
N VAL A 366 -20.42 -14.44 12.10
CA VAL A 366 -20.21 -15.89 11.94
C VAL A 366 -18.77 -16.27 12.24
N ALA A 367 -17.80 -15.50 11.73
CA ALA A 367 -16.39 -15.78 11.94
C ALA A 367 -15.98 -15.58 13.41
N ILE A 368 -16.50 -14.55 14.08
CA ILE A 368 -16.26 -14.31 15.52
C ILE A 368 -16.84 -15.46 16.34
N ALA A 369 -18.10 -15.84 16.10
CA ALA A 369 -18.74 -16.95 16.79
C ALA A 369 -18.04 -18.30 16.57
N TYR A 370 -17.49 -18.52 15.38
CA TYR A 370 -16.70 -19.70 15.07
C TYR A 370 -15.32 -19.69 15.75
N GLY A 371 -14.78 -18.49 16.01
CA GLY A 371 -13.44 -18.27 16.53
C GLY A 371 -12.40 -18.19 15.41
N TYR A 372 -11.73 -17.06 15.26
CA TYR A 372 -10.78 -16.83 14.17
C TYR A 372 -9.62 -17.84 14.18
N ASN A 373 -9.17 -18.27 15.36
CA ASN A 373 -8.11 -19.26 15.51
C ASN A 373 -8.48 -20.65 14.98
N ASN A 374 -9.77 -20.94 14.82
CA ASN A 374 -10.25 -22.21 14.28
C ASN A 374 -10.28 -22.21 12.74
N ILE A 375 -10.13 -21.04 12.09
CA ILE A 375 -10.16 -20.93 10.64
C ILE A 375 -8.84 -21.46 10.06
N GLN A 376 -8.93 -22.44 9.16
CA GLN A 376 -7.76 -23.02 8.52
C GLN A 376 -7.05 -21.98 7.62
N GLN A 377 -5.81 -21.64 7.94
CA GLN A 377 -4.97 -20.78 7.11
C GLN A 377 -4.71 -21.41 5.74
N ARG A 378 -4.86 -20.64 4.66
CA ARG A 378 -4.59 -21.05 3.28
C ARG A 378 -3.81 -19.98 2.55
N PHE A 379 -2.92 -20.39 1.66
CA PHE A 379 -2.28 -19.48 0.72
C PHE A 379 -3.23 -19.19 -0.44
N PRO A 380 -3.33 -17.94 -0.91
CA PRO A 380 -4.12 -17.63 -2.10
C PRO A 380 -3.50 -18.29 -3.33
N ASP A 381 -4.32 -18.95 -4.15
CA ASP A 381 -3.91 -19.63 -5.39
C ASP A 381 -3.68 -18.64 -6.55
N VAL A 382 -2.81 -17.64 -6.32
CA VAL A 382 -2.51 -16.59 -7.30
C VAL A 382 -1.01 -16.57 -7.59
N GLN A 383 -0.65 -16.75 -8.86
CA GLN A 383 0.72 -16.56 -9.32
C GLN A 383 0.95 -15.09 -9.67
N THR A 384 1.86 -14.43 -8.94
CA THR A 384 2.26 -13.05 -9.22
C THR A 384 3.77 -13.00 -9.47
N VAL A 385 4.19 -12.16 -10.43
CA VAL A 385 5.61 -11.84 -10.66
C VAL A 385 5.85 -10.45 -10.10
N ALA A 386 6.76 -10.35 -9.13
CA ALA A 386 7.09 -9.07 -8.51
C ALA A 386 7.98 -8.22 -9.44
N GLU A 387 7.71 -6.91 -9.49
CA GLU A 387 8.57 -5.92 -10.13
C GLU A 387 8.86 -4.79 -9.15
N THR A 388 10.13 -4.38 -9.08
CA THR A 388 10.57 -3.28 -8.23
C THR A 388 10.30 -1.94 -8.92
N PHE A 389 9.85 -0.94 -8.16
CA PHE A 389 9.82 0.43 -8.68
C PHE A 389 11.24 0.92 -8.96
N LEU A 390 11.52 1.27 -10.22
CA LEU A 390 12.88 1.54 -10.69
C LEU A 390 13.60 2.64 -9.91
N LEU A 391 12.89 3.70 -9.51
CA LEU A 391 13.46 4.79 -8.71
C LEU A 391 13.91 4.31 -7.32
N ASN A 392 13.13 3.42 -6.68
CA ASN A 392 13.51 2.85 -5.39
C ASN A 392 14.72 1.92 -5.54
N LYS A 393 14.69 1.01 -6.51
CA LYS A 393 15.83 0.13 -6.80
C LYS A 393 17.11 0.94 -7.07
N PHE A 394 17.01 2.00 -7.85
CA PHE A 394 18.14 2.88 -8.13
C PHE A 394 18.62 3.62 -6.88
N SER A 395 17.69 4.10 -6.05
CA SER A 395 18.01 4.73 -4.75
C SER A 395 18.76 3.75 -3.83
N ASP A 396 18.30 2.50 -3.74
CA ASP A 396 18.89 1.48 -2.87
C ASP A 396 20.32 1.13 -3.31
N LEU A 397 20.54 0.97 -4.61
CA LEU A 397 21.88 0.76 -5.17
C LEU A 397 22.82 1.94 -4.85
N LEU A 398 22.34 3.18 -4.99
CA LEU A 398 23.15 4.35 -4.64
C LEU A 398 23.47 4.40 -3.14
N ARG A 399 22.52 4.06 -2.26
CA ARG A 399 22.77 4.04 -0.81
C ARG A 399 23.90 3.08 -0.43
N GLU A 400 23.88 1.87 -0.98
CA GLU A 400 24.92 0.86 -0.72
C GLU A 400 26.30 1.36 -1.15
N GLU A 401 26.41 1.93 -2.35
CA GLU A 401 27.68 2.45 -2.87
C GLU A 401 28.19 3.67 -2.09
N ILE A 402 27.30 4.58 -1.71
CA ILE A 402 27.66 5.74 -0.89
C ILE A 402 28.14 5.29 0.51
N ALA A 403 27.49 4.29 1.10
CA ALA A 403 27.93 3.68 2.36
C ALA A 403 29.31 3.04 2.23
N ASN A 404 29.58 2.32 1.13
CA ASN A 404 30.90 1.75 0.83
C ASN A 404 31.99 2.82 0.69
N ALA A 405 31.65 4.03 0.25
CA ALA A 405 32.55 5.18 0.22
C ALA A 405 32.81 5.83 1.59
N GLY A 406 32.27 5.25 2.68
CA GLY A 406 32.49 5.70 4.05
C GLY A 406 31.61 6.88 4.48
N TRP A 407 30.47 7.07 3.81
CA TRP A 407 29.44 8.04 4.22
C TRP A 407 28.37 7.34 5.06
N THR A 408 27.83 8.04 6.05
CA THR A 408 26.78 7.51 6.93
C THR A 408 25.42 8.05 6.53
N GLU A 409 24.47 7.17 6.26
CA GLU A 409 23.10 7.57 5.94
C GLU A 409 22.39 8.08 7.20
N ILE A 410 21.59 9.14 7.04
CA ILE A 410 20.76 9.67 8.11
C ILE A 410 19.29 9.72 7.67
N LEU A 411 18.39 9.73 8.65
CA LEU A 411 16.95 9.79 8.45
C LEU A 411 16.37 11.01 9.16
N ASN A 412 16.05 12.06 8.40
CA ASN A 412 15.47 13.28 8.95
C ASN A 412 13.94 13.31 8.82
N PHE A 413 13.30 14.12 9.66
CA PHE A 413 11.88 14.41 9.52
C PHE A 413 11.58 15.09 8.18
N ALA A 414 10.47 14.69 7.55
CA ALA A 414 9.95 15.36 6.36
C ALA A 414 9.32 16.74 6.68
N LEU A 415 8.89 16.94 7.92
CA LEU A 415 8.31 18.19 8.40
C LEU A 415 9.36 19.02 9.12
N CYS A 416 9.37 20.33 8.86
CA CYS A 416 10.31 21.27 9.45
C CYS A 416 9.64 22.63 9.73
N SER A 417 10.37 23.50 10.42
CA SER A 417 9.91 24.88 10.63
C SER A 417 10.05 25.69 9.35
N ALA A 418 9.21 26.71 9.17
CA ALA A 418 9.33 27.60 8.03
C ALA A 418 10.71 28.28 7.97
N ALA A 419 11.30 28.58 9.14
CA ALA A 419 12.61 29.19 9.24
C ALA A 419 13.74 28.29 8.70
N ASP A 420 13.65 26.97 8.88
CA ASP A 420 14.72 26.04 8.47
C ASP A 420 14.93 25.99 6.96
N ILE A 421 13.87 26.17 6.17
CA ILE A 421 13.94 26.15 4.70
C ILE A 421 14.03 27.54 4.09
N SER A 422 13.92 28.60 4.89
CA SER A 422 13.91 29.99 4.42
C SER A 422 14.97 30.84 5.09
N THR A 423 14.64 31.50 6.20
CA THR A 423 15.50 32.49 6.87
C THR A 423 16.86 31.91 7.26
N LYS A 424 16.91 30.69 7.81
CA LYS A 424 18.19 30.04 8.19
C LYS A 424 19.06 29.66 6.99
N LEU A 425 18.48 29.48 5.81
CA LEU A 425 19.20 29.26 4.56
C LEU A 425 19.45 30.56 3.78
N LEU A 426 19.07 31.71 4.34
CA LEU A 426 19.11 33.03 3.68
C LEU A 426 18.27 33.09 2.39
N LYS A 427 17.16 32.33 2.36
CA LYS A 427 16.24 32.21 1.21
C LYS A 427 14.81 32.60 1.57
N ASP A 428 14.54 33.90 1.70
CA ASP A 428 13.22 34.40 2.11
C ASP A 428 12.09 34.00 1.16
N ASN A 429 12.38 33.87 -0.14
CA ASN A 429 11.40 33.48 -1.16
C ASN A 429 11.09 31.97 -1.20
N ALA A 430 11.88 31.11 -0.52
CA ALA A 430 11.70 29.65 -0.59
C ALA A 430 10.34 29.17 -0.07
N LEU A 431 9.70 29.93 0.82
CA LEU A 431 8.36 29.62 1.35
C LEU A 431 7.26 29.66 0.29
N LYS A 432 7.50 30.28 -0.87
CA LYS A 432 6.52 30.31 -1.97
C LYS A 432 6.32 28.92 -2.57
N GLU A 433 7.41 28.17 -2.71
CA GLU A 433 7.46 26.82 -3.28
C GLU A 433 7.15 25.71 -2.27
N ALA A 434 7.24 26.03 -0.97
CA ALA A 434 6.98 25.09 0.12
C ALA A 434 5.50 24.85 0.41
N VAL A 435 5.14 23.60 0.74
CA VAL A 435 3.80 23.21 1.21
C VAL A 435 3.67 23.50 2.71
N LYS A 436 2.58 24.17 3.10
CA LYS A 436 2.31 24.61 4.49
C LYS A 436 1.25 23.74 5.15
N ILE A 437 1.46 23.40 6.42
CA ILE A 437 0.49 22.68 7.25
C ILE A 437 -0.46 23.70 7.88
N ALA A 438 -1.77 23.46 7.81
CA ALA A 438 -2.79 24.39 8.29
C ALA A 438 -2.78 24.55 9.83
N ASN A 439 -2.75 23.43 10.56
CA ASN A 439 -2.85 23.40 12.02
C ASN A 439 -1.66 22.64 12.65
N PRO A 440 -0.42 23.15 12.55
CA PRO A 440 0.74 22.49 13.09
C PRO A 440 0.70 22.46 14.63
N LYS A 441 0.98 21.30 15.23
CA LYS A 441 1.02 21.15 16.70
C LYS A 441 2.25 21.82 17.35
N SER A 442 3.35 21.91 16.60
CA SER A 442 4.60 22.53 17.02
C SER A 442 5.14 23.43 15.90
N SER A 443 5.95 24.42 16.24
CA SER A 443 6.65 25.28 15.28
C SER A 443 7.60 24.50 14.37
N ASP A 444 8.08 23.33 14.80
CA ASP A 444 8.94 22.47 13.99
C ASP A 444 8.18 21.72 12.88
N PHE A 445 6.85 21.78 12.82
CA PHE A 445 6.03 21.08 11.82
C PHE A 445 5.17 22.02 10.97
N GLN A 446 5.68 23.20 10.64
CA GLN A 446 4.93 24.21 9.88
C GLN A 446 4.88 23.92 8.38
N VAL A 447 5.95 23.34 7.83
CA VAL A 447 6.11 23.11 6.39
C VAL A 447 6.69 21.74 6.10
N VAL A 448 6.44 21.23 4.90
CA VAL A 448 7.13 20.06 4.38
C VAL A 448 8.45 20.50 3.77
N ARG A 449 9.52 19.72 3.97
CA ARG A 449 10.87 20.04 3.50
C ARG A 449 10.93 20.18 1.98
N THR A 450 11.58 21.23 1.50
CA THR A 450 11.87 21.51 0.08
C THR A 450 13.32 21.17 -0.30
N SER A 451 14.15 20.89 0.70
CA SER A 451 15.56 20.51 0.60
C SER A 451 15.89 19.56 1.75
N LEU A 452 16.85 18.67 1.52
CA LEU A 452 17.36 17.75 2.57
C LEU A 452 18.44 18.41 3.44
N LEU A 453 19.06 19.49 2.96
CA LEU A 453 20.18 20.16 3.63
C LEU A 453 19.84 20.63 5.06
N PRO A 454 18.69 21.26 5.37
CA PRO A 454 18.37 21.67 6.74
C PRO A 454 18.34 20.53 7.75
N GLY A 455 17.87 19.34 7.33
CA GLY A 455 17.87 18.15 8.17
C GLY A 455 19.29 17.66 8.46
N LEU A 456 20.14 17.62 7.43
CA LEU A 456 21.56 17.29 7.55
C LEU A 456 22.28 18.27 8.50
N LEU A 457 22.04 19.58 8.37
CA LEU A 457 22.63 20.61 9.23
C LEU A 457 22.15 20.50 10.69
N ARG A 458 20.85 20.23 10.91
CA ARG A 458 20.32 19.95 12.26
C ARG A 458 20.96 18.71 12.88
N THR A 459 21.16 17.65 12.09
CA THR A 459 21.83 16.43 12.56
C THR A 459 23.28 16.69 12.93
N LEU A 460 24.03 17.46 12.13
CA LEU A 460 25.37 17.92 12.51
C LEU A 460 25.35 18.75 13.79
N ALA A 461 24.38 19.65 13.93
CA ALA A 461 24.22 20.47 15.12
C ALA A 461 23.89 19.66 16.39
N SER A 462 23.22 18.52 16.27
CA SER A 462 22.94 17.62 17.41
C SER A 462 24.12 16.69 17.74
N ASN A 463 25.06 16.48 16.81
CA ASN A 463 26.18 15.54 16.93
C ASN A 463 27.55 16.22 16.99
N ARG A 464 27.64 17.40 17.63
CA ARG A 464 28.88 18.20 17.67
C ARG A 464 30.03 17.53 18.43
N ASP A 465 29.69 16.64 19.36
CA ASP A 465 30.67 15.94 20.19
C ASP A 465 31.29 14.72 19.49
N MET A 466 30.78 14.36 18.30
CA MET A 466 31.31 13.25 17.53
C MET A 466 32.67 13.58 16.91
N PRO A 467 33.58 12.58 16.78
CA PRO A 467 34.90 12.80 16.21
C PRO A 467 34.81 13.23 14.74
N LEU A 468 35.60 14.24 14.38
CA LEU A 468 35.73 14.71 13.01
C LEU A 468 36.67 13.78 12.20
N PRO A 469 36.49 13.67 10.86
CA PRO A 469 35.46 14.33 10.05
C PRO A 469 34.11 13.59 10.05
N LEU A 470 33.01 14.34 9.97
CA LEU A 470 31.66 13.79 9.79
C LEU A 470 31.26 13.81 8.31
N LYS A 471 30.88 12.64 7.78
CA LYS A 471 30.40 12.43 6.41
C LYS A 471 28.99 11.87 6.46
N LEU A 472 27.99 12.73 6.27
CA LEU A 472 26.58 12.33 6.34
C LEU A 472 25.92 12.48 4.99
N PHE A 473 25.01 11.58 4.65
CA PHE A 473 24.17 11.71 3.46
C PHE A 473 22.74 11.28 3.74
N GLU A 474 21.81 11.76 2.92
CA GLU A 474 20.42 11.35 2.93
C GLU A 474 19.93 11.27 1.48
N LEU A 475 19.23 10.18 1.14
CA LEU A 475 18.62 9.98 -0.16
C LEU A 475 17.11 9.78 0.03
N GLN A 476 16.34 10.85 -0.10
CA GLN A 476 14.91 10.86 0.23
C GLN A 476 14.12 11.89 -0.58
N ASP A 477 12.79 11.85 -0.43
CA ASP A 477 11.88 12.79 -1.09
C ASP A 477 11.85 14.16 -0.40
N VAL A 478 11.79 15.19 -1.24
CA VAL A 478 11.36 16.56 -0.88
C VAL A 478 10.04 16.87 -1.57
N VAL A 479 9.29 17.82 -1.03
CA VAL A 479 7.98 18.21 -1.59
C VAL A 479 8.03 19.63 -2.11
N LEU A 480 7.64 19.80 -3.37
CA LEU A 480 7.57 21.09 -4.05
C LEU A 480 6.14 21.32 -4.51
N LYS A 481 5.68 22.58 -4.46
CA LYS A 481 4.41 22.95 -5.10
C LYS A 481 4.52 22.80 -6.61
N ASP A 482 3.48 22.22 -7.19
CA ASP A 482 3.36 22.04 -8.62
C ASP A 482 1.89 22.18 -9.02
N SER A 483 1.57 23.26 -9.72
CA SER A 483 0.22 23.54 -10.20
C SER A 483 -0.26 22.58 -11.29
N SER A 484 0.66 21.80 -11.90
CA SER A 484 0.31 20.79 -12.89
C SER A 484 -0.05 19.43 -12.27
N ALA A 485 0.33 19.19 -11.02
CA ALA A 485 -0.01 17.98 -10.28
C ALA A 485 -1.45 18.05 -9.74
N GLU A 486 -2.17 16.93 -9.74
CA GLU A 486 -3.57 16.84 -9.28
C GLU A 486 -3.75 17.37 -7.84
N VAL A 487 -2.80 17.06 -6.95
CA VAL A 487 -2.82 17.47 -5.55
C VAL A 487 -2.19 18.86 -5.30
N GLY A 488 -1.70 19.53 -6.35
CA GLY A 488 -1.03 20.84 -6.26
C GLY A 488 0.41 20.79 -5.73
N ALA A 489 0.98 19.59 -5.54
CA ALA A 489 2.34 19.36 -5.09
C ALA A 489 2.91 18.08 -5.70
N ARG A 490 4.24 18.00 -5.81
CA ARG A 490 4.96 16.82 -6.28
C ARG A 490 6.10 16.46 -5.32
N ASN A 491 6.38 15.17 -5.23
CA ASN A 491 7.59 14.66 -4.58
C ASN A 491 8.73 14.64 -5.59
N GLU A 492 9.94 14.94 -5.12
CA GLU A 492 11.17 14.84 -5.90
C GLU A 492 12.24 14.11 -5.08
N ARG A 493 12.77 13.01 -5.61
CA ARG A 493 13.82 12.22 -4.94
C ARG A 493 15.16 12.91 -5.09
N ARG A 494 15.75 13.31 -3.96
CA ARG A 494 17.06 13.98 -3.91
C ARG A 494 18.07 13.16 -3.12
N LEU A 495 19.33 13.31 -3.50
CA LEU A 495 20.50 12.89 -2.75
C LEU A 495 21.17 14.15 -2.22
N ALA A 496 21.33 14.24 -0.90
CA ALA A 496 22.10 15.29 -0.27
C ALA A 496 23.20 14.71 0.61
N ALA A 497 24.33 15.39 0.69
CA ALA A 497 25.48 14.96 1.47
C ALA A 497 26.19 16.18 2.09
N VAL A 498 26.71 16.02 3.30
CA VAL A 498 27.48 17.04 4.02
C VAL A 498 28.76 16.48 4.58
N HIS A 499 29.86 17.22 4.36
CA HIS A 499 31.16 16.96 4.95
C HIS A 499 31.49 18.07 5.95
N CYS A 500 31.69 17.70 7.22
CA CYS A 500 32.05 18.61 8.30
C CYS A 500 33.43 18.22 8.87
N SER A 501 34.36 19.17 8.89
CA SER A 501 35.71 18.98 9.42
C SER A 501 36.28 20.33 9.92
N THR A 502 37.53 20.36 10.35
CA THR A 502 38.24 21.61 10.69
C THR A 502 38.47 22.49 9.45
N THR A 503 38.51 21.89 8.26
CA THR A 503 38.53 22.57 6.97
C THR A 503 37.24 22.26 6.20
N ALA A 504 36.82 23.18 5.31
CA ALA A 504 35.57 22.99 4.55
C ALA A 504 35.59 21.71 3.70
N GLY A 505 36.72 21.36 3.10
CA GLY A 505 36.88 20.14 2.28
C GLY A 505 36.00 20.14 1.03
N PHE A 506 36.05 21.21 0.23
CA PHE A 506 35.27 21.30 -1.01
C PHE A 506 35.68 20.20 -2.00
N GLU A 507 36.96 19.87 -2.04
CA GLU A 507 37.54 18.78 -2.83
C GLU A 507 36.97 17.40 -2.44
N ILE A 508 36.59 17.20 -1.17
CA ILE A 508 36.01 15.93 -0.70
C ILE A 508 34.58 15.79 -1.18
N ILE A 509 33.77 16.85 -1.09
CA ILE A 509 32.38 16.81 -1.59
C ILE A 509 32.35 16.76 -3.12
N HIS A 510 33.32 17.39 -3.79
CA HIS A 510 33.50 17.28 -5.24
C HIS A 510 33.87 15.84 -5.64
N GLY A 511 34.83 15.22 -4.95
CA GLY A 511 35.17 13.81 -5.16
C GLY A 511 34.00 12.86 -4.88
N PHE A 512 33.13 13.20 -3.93
CA PHE A 512 31.87 12.48 -3.69
C PHE A 512 30.90 12.59 -4.87
N LEU A 513 30.73 13.79 -5.43
CA LEU A 513 29.93 13.99 -6.66
C LEU A 513 30.50 13.16 -7.82
N ASP A 514 31.81 13.24 -8.05
CA ASP A 514 32.48 12.51 -9.13
C ASP A 514 32.30 10.99 -8.97
N TYR A 515 32.40 10.49 -7.74
CA TYR A 515 32.15 9.09 -7.40
C TYR A 515 30.70 8.69 -7.71
N VAL A 516 29.71 9.46 -7.25
CA VAL A 516 28.29 9.19 -7.53
C VAL A 516 28.03 9.19 -9.05
N MET A 517 28.56 10.16 -9.79
CA MET A 517 28.41 10.22 -11.25
C MET A 517 29.07 9.04 -11.95
N GLN A 518 30.25 8.62 -11.49
CA GLN A 518 30.94 7.43 -12.00
C GLN A 518 30.12 6.16 -11.77
N MET A 519 29.51 5.99 -10.59
CA MET A 519 28.65 4.84 -10.29
C MET A 519 27.39 4.80 -11.17
N ILE A 520 26.86 5.97 -11.53
CA ILE A 520 25.74 6.10 -12.48
C ILE A 520 26.20 5.82 -13.93
N GLY A 521 27.50 5.88 -14.20
CA GLY A 521 28.07 5.72 -15.55
C GLY A 521 28.12 7.02 -16.36
N LEU A 522 27.97 8.17 -15.70
CA LEU A 522 28.09 9.49 -16.33
C LEU A 522 29.53 9.98 -16.31
N LYS A 523 30.08 10.26 -17.50
CA LYS A 523 31.42 10.82 -17.66
C LYS A 523 31.37 12.34 -17.57
N TRP A 524 32.46 12.90 -17.04
CA TRP A 524 32.67 14.35 -17.11
C TRP A 524 32.83 14.76 -18.58
N SER A 525 32.14 15.82 -19.00
CA SER A 525 32.26 16.35 -20.35
C SER A 525 31.93 17.84 -20.39
N ALA A 526 32.82 18.64 -20.96
CA ALA A 526 32.57 20.04 -21.26
C ALA A 526 31.57 20.26 -22.41
N LYS A 527 31.29 19.23 -23.21
CA LYS A 527 30.22 19.21 -24.21
C LYS A 527 28.97 18.58 -23.57
N ASN A 528 27.77 19.06 -23.91
CA ASN A 528 26.45 18.72 -23.33
C ASN A 528 26.04 17.21 -23.27
N ASP A 529 26.96 16.30 -23.54
CA ASP A 529 26.81 14.85 -23.56
C ASP A 529 27.12 14.17 -22.21
N GLY A 530 27.72 14.89 -21.23
CA GLY A 530 28.08 14.37 -19.90
C GLY A 530 27.61 15.27 -18.76
N TYR A 531 28.25 15.16 -17.60
CA TYR A 531 28.05 16.11 -16.50
C TYR A 531 29.23 17.09 -16.39
N HIS A 532 28.95 18.28 -15.90
CA HIS A 532 29.96 19.26 -15.53
C HIS A 532 29.43 20.17 -14.41
N ILE A 533 30.34 20.90 -13.77
CA ILE A 533 29.99 21.92 -12.79
C ILE A 533 30.20 23.30 -13.40
N GLU A 534 29.24 24.19 -13.21
CA GLU A 534 29.31 25.59 -13.63
C GLU A 534 29.38 26.47 -12.39
N GLY A 535 30.42 27.30 -12.31
CA GLY A 535 30.47 28.34 -11.28
C GLY A 535 29.34 29.34 -11.50
N TYR A 536 28.75 29.85 -10.42
CA TYR A 536 27.71 30.89 -10.53
C TYR A 536 28.21 32.20 -11.19
N ASN A 537 29.53 32.37 -11.33
CA ASN A 537 30.17 33.51 -11.99
C ASN A 537 30.39 33.30 -13.51
N ASP A 538 30.18 32.10 -14.05
CA ASP A 538 30.44 31.80 -15.48
C ASP A 538 29.21 32.00 -16.39
N CYS A 539 28.06 32.45 -15.86
CA CYS A 539 26.93 32.91 -16.68
C CYS A 539 27.18 34.33 -17.21
N PHE A 540 28.16 34.49 -18.11
CA PHE A 540 28.23 35.66 -18.98
C PHE A 540 27.21 35.51 -20.12
N VAL A 541 26.04 36.15 -19.99
CA VAL A 541 25.29 36.55 -21.18
C VAL A 541 26.02 37.78 -21.71
N VAL A 542 26.72 37.65 -22.84
CA VAL A 542 27.28 38.81 -23.53
C VAL A 542 26.10 39.63 -24.07
N ILE A 543 25.76 40.72 -23.38
CA ILE A 543 25.00 41.83 -23.96
C ILE A 543 25.98 42.99 -24.09
N ASP A 544 26.13 43.47 -25.31
CA ASP A 544 27.01 44.58 -25.67
C ASP A 544 26.88 45.79 -24.72
N TYR A 545 28.02 46.17 -24.15
CA TYR A 545 28.40 47.55 -23.83
C TYR A 545 27.39 48.45 -23.08
N VAL A 546 27.01 48.13 -21.83
CA VAL A 546 26.74 49.13 -20.78
C VAL A 546 27.03 48.54 -19.40
N PHE A 547 27.90 49.18 -18.61
CA PHE A 547 28.04 48.91 -17.17
C PHE A 547 26.75 49.35 -16.45
N THR A 548 25.90 48.38 -16.11
CA THR A 548 24.87 48.52 -15.06
C THR A 548 25.14 47.48 -13.97
N ASN A 549 24.79 47.79 -12.73
CA ASN A 549 24.99 46.92 -11.56
C ASN A 549 24.28 45.56 -11.78
N GLU A 550 25.01 44.56 -12.26
CA GLU A 550 24.49 43.21 -12.46
C GLU A 550 24.45 42.48 -11.11
N THR A 551 23.25 42.16 -10.65
CA THR A 551 23.00 41.26 -9.53
C THR A 551 23.56 39.88 -9.84
N LEU A 552 24.71 39.57 -9.25
CA LEU A 552 25.30 38.24 -9.17
C LEU A 552 24.21 37.22 -8.78
N ILE A 553 23.87 36.30 -9.69
CA ILE A 553 22.97 35.18 -9.41
C ILE A 553 23.80 34.20 -8.59
N THR A 554 23.88 34.36 -7.27
CA THR A 554 24.55 33.42 -6.37
C THR A 554 23.53 32.82 -5.41
N ASP A 555 23.63 31.53 -5.11
CA ASP A 555 22.83 30.92 -4.05
C ASP A 555 23.31 31.43 -2.67
N PRO A 556 22.49 32.18 -1.93
CA PRO A 556 22.90 32.82 -0.67
C PRO A 556 23.17 31.79 0.45
N THR A 557 22.75 30.54 0.28
CA THR A 557 23.04 29.46 1.24
C THR A 557 24.53 29.10 1.28
N PHE A 558 25.29 29.42 0.23
CA PHE A 558 26.69 29.02 0.07
C PHE A 558 27.66 30.22 0.07
N PHE A 559 28.92 29.94 0.40
CA PHE A 559 29.99 30.94 0.43
C PHE A 559 30.37 31.40 -0.99
N PHE A 560 30.56 32.71 -1.14
CA PHE A 560 30.86 33.33 -2.44
C PHE A 560 32.14 32.77 -3.06
N GLY A 561 32.08 32.45 -4.37
CA GLY A 561 33.19 31.85 -5.11
C GLY A 561 33.50 30.39 -4.77
N ARG A 562 32.74 29.76 -3.86
CA ARG A 562 32.88 28.34 -3.47
C ARG A 562 31.55 27.59 -3.60
N CYS A 563 30.82 27.90 -4.66
CA CYS A 563 29.54 27.29 -5.01
C CYS A 563 29.46 27.07 -6.52
N ALA A 564 28.90 25.93 -6.93
CA ALA A 564 28.70 25.57 -8.33
C ALA A 564 27.35 24.86 -8.52
N ARG A 565 26.81 24.98 -9.72
CA ARG A 565 25.65 24.20 -10.18
C ARG A 565 26.12 22.91 -10.81
N VAL A 566 25.43 21.82 -10.52
CA VAL A 566 25.68 20.53 -11.14
C VAL A 566 24.77 20.42 -12.36
N ILE A 567 25.37 20.41 -13.55
CA ILE A 567 24.66 20.32 -14.83
C ILE A 567 24.79 18.91 -15.37
N GLY A 568 23.66 18.29 -15.67
CA GLY A 568 23.56 16.98 -16.29
C GLY A 568 23.48 17.04 -17.81
N PRO A 569 23.39 15.87 -18.46
CA PRO A 569 23.25 15.78 -19.91
C PRO A 569 22.08 16.63 -20.43
N LYS A 570 22.24 17.23 -21.61
CA LYS A 570 21.26 18.16 -22.23
C LYS A 570 21.02 19.46 -21.43
N GLY A 571 21.93 19.83 -20.53
CA GLY A 571 21.85 21.09 -19.78
C GLY A 571 20.83 21.08 -18.63
N VAL A 572 20.38 19.91 -18.18
CA VAL A 572 19.44 19.80 -17.07
C VAL A 572 20.15 20.19 -15.77
N ASN A 573 19.57 21.12 -15.01
CA ASN A 573 20.09 21.45 -13.69
C ASN A 573 19.77 20.32 -12.70
N LEU A 574 20.79 19.61 -12.23
CA LEU A 574 20.65 18.52 -11.29
C LEU A 574 20.66 19.00 -9.85
N GLY A 575 21.30 20.13 -9.54
CA GLY A 575 21.37 20.64 -8.18
C GLY A 575 22.59 21.52 -7.94
N THR A 576 23.04 21.55 -6.69
CA THR A 576 24.04 22.52 -6.21
C THR A 576 25.07 21.84 -5.33
N ILE A 577 26.32 22.30 -5.44
CA ILE A 577 27.45 21.88 -4.61
C ILE A 577 28.19 23.12 -4.11
N GLY A 578 28.63 23.13 -2.85
CA GLY A 578 29.34 24.28 -2.32
C GLY A 578 29.74 24.20 -0.86
N VAL A 579 30.51 25.18 -0.42
CA VAL A 579 30.78 25.43 1.01
C VAL A 579 29.62 26.24 1.57
N VAL A 580 28.99 25.77 2.65
CA VAL A 580 27.85 26.44 3.29
C VAL A 580 28.29 27.78 3.88
N HIS A 581 27.45 28.82 3.74
CA HIS A 581 27.76 30.16 4.24
C HIS A 581 27.91 30.17 5.78
N PRO A 582 28.88 30.91 6.36
CA PRO A 582 29.07 30.97 7.81
C PRO A 582 27.82 31.41 8.59
N ASP A 583 27.03 32.35 8.05
CA ASP A 583 25.78 32.79 8.68
C ASP A 583 24.73 31.68 8.76
N VAL A 584 24.66 30.80 7.74
CA VAL A 584 23.77 29.63 7.74
C VAL A 584 24.22 28.65 8.81
N ILE A 585 25.52 28.34 8.84
CA ILE A 585 26.13 27.46 9.86
C ILE A 585 25.81 27.98 11.28
N SER A 586 25.99 29.28 11.51
CA SER A 586 25.67 29.94 12.77
C SER A 586 24.17 29.91 13.10
N ALA A 587 23.29 30.08 12.10
CA ALA A 587 21.84 30.02 12.28
C ALA A 587 21.34 28.60 12.65
N PHE A 588 22.03 27.55 12.22
CA PHE A 588 21.81 26.16 12.67
C PHE A 588 22.58 25.83 13.97
N GLY A 589 23.33 26.79 14.50
CA GLY A 589 23.88 26.79 15.86
C GLY A 589 25.28 26.20 16.00
N PHE A 590 25.96 25.81 14.94
CA PHE A 590 27.32 25.23 15.00
C PHE A 590 28.34 26.17 14.32
N ALA A 591 29.65 25.88 14.45
CA ALA A 591 30.72 26.81 14.03
C ALA A 591 31.76 26.22 13.07
N LEU A 592 31.74 24.91 12.85
CA LEU A 592 32.68 24.23 11.95
C LEU A 592 32.28 24.44 10.48
N PRO A 593 33.25 24.57 9.56
CA PRO A 593 32.95 24.70 8.14
C PRO A 593 32.35 23.40 7.58
N VAL A 594 31.34 23.55 6.73
CA VAL A 594 30.63 22.43 6.09
C VAL A 594 30.60 22.62 4.59
N SER A 595 30.93 21.57 3.85
CA SER A 595 30.65 21.48 2.42
C SER A 595 29.45 20.58 2.17
N ALA A 596 28.55 20.98 1.28
CA ALA A 596 27.32 20.27 1.00
C ALA A 596 27.12 20.05 -0.51
N LEU A 597 26.44 18.95 -0.83
CA LEU A 597 25.94 18.61 -2.16
C LEU A 597 24.45 18.29 -2.01
N GLU A 598 23.62 18.76 -2.94
CA GLU A 598 22.24 18.31 -3.09
C GLU A 598 21.91 18.21 -4.57
N ILE A 599 21.49 17.03 -5.03
CA ILE A 599 21.12 16.76 -6.42
C ILE A 599 19.82 15.96 -6.51
N THR A 600 19.01 16.21 -7.55
CA THR A 600 17.91 15.33 -7.94
C THR A 600 18.44 14.11 -8.69
N ILE A 601 17.92 12.94 -8.34
CA ILE A 601 18.34 11.68 -8.96
C ILE A 601 17.37 11.15 -10.01
N GLU A 602 16.17 11.73 -10.10
CA GLU A 602 15.13 11.29 -11.03
C GLU A 602 15.53 11.38 -12.52
N PRO A 603 16.25 12.44 -12.97
CA PRO A 603 16.68 12.52 -14.37
C PRO A 603 17.57 11.33 -14.80
N PHE A 604 18.31 10.72 -13.88
CA PHE A 604 19.17 9.57 -14.18
C PHE A 604 18.37 8.29 -14.47
N VAL A 605 17.20 8.13 -13.85
CA VAL A 605 16.32 6.99 -14.13
C VAL A 605 15.82 7.02 -15.57
N ALA A 606 15.52 8.21 -16.10
CA ALA A 606 15.14 8.37 -17.50
C ALA A 606 16.30 8.05 -18.47
N LEU A 607 17.55 8.35 -18.07
CA LEU A 607 18.74 8.01 -18.84
C LEU A 607 18.94 6.49 -18.95
N ILE A 608 18.79 5.77 -17.83
CA ILE A 608 18.88 4.30 -17.81
C ILE A 608 17.81 3.69 -18.73
N ARG A 609 16.58 4.22 -18.74
CA ARG A 609 15.52 3.78 -19.67
C ARG A 609 15.91 4.00 -21.13
N ALA A 610 16.56 5.12 -21.45
CA ALA A 610 17.05 5.38 -22.80
C ALA A 610 18.12 4.37 -23.26
N MET A 611 19.02 3.92 -22.37
CA MET A 611 20.00 2.88 -22.71
C MET A 611 19.35 1.54 -23.09
N TYR A 612 18.30 1.12 -22.38
CA TYR A 612 17.53 -0.07 -22.77
C TYR A 612 16.84 0.08 -24.12
N ALA A 613 16.37 1.29 -24.46
CA ALA A 613 15.80 1.57 -25.77
C ALA A 613 16.85 1.42 -26.88
N ASP A 614 18.09 1.84 -26.65
CA ASP A 614 19.21 1.64 -27.59
C ASP A 614 19.49 0.14 -27.81
N SER A 615 19.53 -0.68 -26.75
CA SER A 615 19.71 -2.13 -26.90
C SER A 615 18.56 -2.78 -27.70
N LEU A 616 17.31 -2.36 -27.47
CA LEU A 616 16.14 -2.82 -28.23
C LEU A 616 16.18 -2.39 -29.69
N LEU A 617 16.60 -1.14 -29.96
CA LEU A 617 16.80 -0.63 -31.31
C LEU A 617 17.85 -1.45 -32.06
N ILE A 618 18.92 -1.86 -31.39
CA ILE A 618 19.98 -2.70 -31.98
C ILE A 618 19.46 -4.10 -32.30
N ILE A 619 18.67 -4.70 -31.41
CA ILE A 619 18.00 -5.98 -31.68
C ILE A 619 17.04 -5.83 -32.87
N PHE A 620 16.29 -4.74 -32.96
CA PHE A 620 15.39 -4.47 -34.08
C PHE A 620 16.16 -4.33 -35.40
N ILE A 621 17.25 -3.55 -35.42
CA ILE A 621 18.15 -3.41 -36.58
C ILE A 621 18.71 -4.78 -36.98
N ALA A 622 19.13 -5.61 -36.02
CA ALA A 622 19.61 -6.98 -36.27
C ALA A 622 18.52 -7.88 -36.88
N ILE A 623 17.27 -7.77 -36.45
CA ILE A 623 16.14 -8.50 -37.03
C ILE A 623 15.89 -8.04 -38.48
N CYS A 624 15.77 -6.73 -38.72
CA CYS A 624 15.51 -6.18 -40.05
C CYS A 624 16.61 -6.52 -41.04
N THR A 625 17.87 -6.40 -40.62
CA THR A 625 19.03 -6.74 -41.45
C THR A 625 19.10 -8.24 -41.71
N ALA A 626 18.83 -9.11 -40.73
CA ALA A 626 18.74 -10.55 -40.95
C ALA A 626 17.64 -10.93 -41.96
N ILE A 627 16.46 -10.32 -41.86
CA ILE A 627 15.34 -10.52 -42.80
C ILE A 627 15.74 -10.04 -44.21
N LEU A 628 16.30 -8.84 -44.34
CA LEU A 628 16.76 -8.28 -45.61
C LEU A 628 17.84 -9.16 -46.25
N GLY A 629 18.79 -9.64 -45.45
CA GLY A 629 19.84 -10.55 -45.87
C GLY A 629 19.30 -11.89 -46.39
N GLU A 630 18.29 -12.46 -45.72
CA GLU A 630 17.62 -13.66 -46.21
C GLU A 630 16.75 -13.40 -47.43
N LEU A 631 16.09 -12.24 -47.54
CA LEU A 631 15.34 -11.85 -48.74
C LEU A 631 16.27 -11.70 -49.95
N LEU A 632 17.41 -11.05 -49.79
CA LEU A 632 18.45 -10.97 -50.82
C LEU A 632 18.97 -12.35 -51.21
N THR A 633 19.23 -13.22 -50.21
CA THR A 633 19.63 -14.62 -50.45
C THR A 633 18.54 -15.35 -51.23
N TYR A 634 17.27 -15.13 -50.90
CA TYR A 634 16.14 -15.73 -51.60
C TYR A 634 16.09 -15.29 -53.06
N VAL A 635 16.19 -13.98 -53.33
CA VAL A 635 16.13 -13.43 -54.69
C VAL A 635 17.32 -13.86 -55.54
N LEU A 636 18.53 -13.80 -55.00
CA LEU A 636 19.76 -14.09 -55.76
C LEU A 636 20.05 -15.59 -55.89
N VAL A 637 19.69 -16.38 -54.87
CA VAL A 637 20.06 -17.80 -54.78
C VAL A 637 18.84 -18.68 -54.85
N TYR A 638 17.92 -18.59 -53.88
CA TYR A 638 16.84 -19.57 -53.75
C TYR A 638 15.83 -19.53 -54.91
N ARG A 639 15.65 -18.37 -55.54
CA ARG A 639 14.79 -18.19 -56.72
C ARG A 639 15.42 -18.76 -57.99
N SER A 640 16.75 -18.83 -58.08
CA SER A 640 17.47 -19.30 -59.28
C SER A 640 17.12 -20.75 -59.60
N ASP A 641 16.82 -21.01 -60.87
CA ASP A 641 16.49 -22.35 -61.35
C ASP A 641 17.65 -23.33 -61.18
N GLN A 642 18.89 -22.84 -61.23
CA GLN A 642 20.08 -23.65 -60.95
C GLN A 642 20.11 -24.16 -59.51
N TYR A 643 19.83 -23.29 -58.53
CA TYR A 643 19.78 -23.68 -57.11
C TYR A 643 18.67 -24.68 -56.83
N LYS A 644 17.47 -24.46 -57.39
CA LYS A 644 16.33 -25.39 -57.25
C LYS A 644 16.65 -26.76 -57.85
N ARG A 645 17.30 -26.81 -59.01
CA ARG A 645 17.76 -28.05 -59.65
C ARG A 645 18.79 -28.78 -58.78
N LEU A 646 19.85 -28.10 -58.34
CA LEU A 646 20.87 -28.68 -57.46
C LEU A 646 20.27 -29.16 -56.12
N LYS A 647 19.30 -28.43 -55.54
CA LYS A 647 18.65 -28.78 -54.27
C LYS A 647 17.80 -30.04 -54.45
N CYS A 648 16.98 -30.09 -55.50
CA CYS A 648 16.15 -31.26 -55.82
C CYS A 648 17.02 -32.49 -56.13
N GLU A 649 18.13 -32.30 -56.86
CA GLU A 649 19.09 -33.37 -57.15
C GLU A 649 19.78 -33.88 -55.89
N MET A 650 20.20 -32.98 -54.99
CA MET A 650 20.75 -33.32 -53.68
C MET A 650 19.75 -34.07 -52.81
N GLU A 651 18.50 -33.61 -52.69
CA GLU A 651 17.46 -34.30 -51.90
C GLU A 651 17.15 -35.69 -52.46
N ARG A 652 17.08 -35.82 -53.80
CA ARG A 652 16.91 -37.12 -54.46
C ARG A 652 18.09 -38.06 -54.20
N LYS A 653 19.33 -37.57 -54.30
CA LYS A 653 20.55 -38.34 -54.03
C LYS A 653 20.64 -38.74 -52.55
N THR A 654 20.32 -37.82 -51.63
CA THR A 654 20.32 -38.07 -50.18
C THR A 654 19.27 -39.11 -49.80
N LYS A 655 18.03 -38.99 -50.29
CA LYS A 655 16.97 -40.00 -50.08
C LYS A 655 17.33 -41.35 -50.70
N LYS A 656 18.02 -41.39 -51.84
CA LYS A 656 18.51 -42.63 -52.46
C LYS A 656 19.60 -43.29 -51.60
N LEU A 657 20.52 -42.51 -51.05
CA LEU A 657 21.56 -42.99 -50.12
C LEU A 657 20.95 -43.49 -48.81
N GLU A 658 20.01 -42.74 -48.21
CA GLU A 658 19.30 -43.15 -47.00
C GLU A 658 18.51 -44.43 -47.20
N ARG A 659 17.75 -44.57 -48.30
CA ARG A 659 17.01 -45.81 -48.62
C ARG A 659 17.95 -47.01 -48.81
N LYS A 660 19.09 -46.82 -49.47
CA LYS A 660 20.10 -47.88 -49.66
C LYS A 660 20.79 -48.26 -48.34
N GLY A 661 21.05 -47.28 -47.47
CA GLY A 661 21.60 -47.50 -46.13
C GLY A 661 20.61 -48.20 -45.19
N LEU A 662 19.34 -47.79 -45.20
CA LEU A 662 18.26 -48.38 -44.43
C LEU A 662 18.04 -49.85 -44.82
N ASN A 663 18.02 -50.16 -46.13
CA ASN A 663 17.89 -51.53 -46.61
C ASN A 663 19.05 -52.43 -46.15
N LYS A 664 20.29 -51.91 -46.08
CA LYS A 664 21.44 -52.66 -45.54
C LYS A 664 21.28 -52.96 -44.04
N MET A 665 20.78 -51.98 -43.29
CA MET A 665 20.59 -52.08 -41.84
C MET A 665 19.39 -52.98 -41.46
N THR A 666 18.33 -52.99 -42.27
CA THR A 666 17.14 -53.84 -42.07
C THR A 666 17.45 -55.31 -42.33
N THR A 667 18.23 -55.63 -43.38
CA THR A 667 18.66 -57.01 -43.65
C THR A 667 19.60 -57.54 -42.56
N ALA A 668 20.54 -56.72 -42.08
CA ALA A 668 21.41 -57.08 -40.95
C ALA A 668 20.63 -57.29 -39.65
N LYS A 669 19.62 -56.44 -39.37
CA LYS A 669 18.72 -56.62 -38.22
C LYS A 669 17.85 -57.87 -38.33
N LYS A 670 17.36 -58.22 -39.51
CA LYS A 670 16.51 -59.42 -39.73
C LYS A 670 17.27 -60.72 -39.45
N ILE A 671 18.56 -60.77 -39.81
CA ILE A 671 19.45 -61.91 -39.52
C ILE A 671 19.81 -61.97 -38.02
N PHE A 672 20.07 -60.81 -37.40
CA PHE A 672 20.33 -60.72 -35.96
C PHE A 672 19.12 -61.21 -35.11
N PHE A 673 17.90 -60.84 -35.52
CA PHE A 673 16.67 -61.31 -34.86
C PHE A 673 16.43 -62.82 -35.04
N LEU A 674 16.62 -63.36 -36.25
CA LEU A 674 16.46 -64.80 -36.51
C LEU A 674 17.52 -65.65 -35.77
N ASN A 675 18.70 -65.10 -35.49
CA ASN A 675 19.76 -65.75 -34.71
C ASN A 675 19.44 -65.75 -33.20
N ASN A 676 18.85 -64.67 -32.68
CA ASN A 676 18.50 -64.57 -31.25
C ASN A 676 17.26 -65.42 -30.87
N ASP A 677 16.35 -65.69 -31.82
CA ASP A 677 15.14 -66.49 -31.56
C ASP A 677 15.38 -68.02 -31.57
N SER A 678 16.64 -68.49 -31.67
CA SER A 678 17.02 -69.92 -31.60
C SER A 678 16.32 -70.87 -32.58
N LYS A 679 15.79 -70.36 -33.71
CA LYS A 679 15.06 -71.15 -34.72
C LYS A 679 15.93 -71.76 -35.83
N LEU A 680 17.25 -71.54 -35.84
CA LEU A 680 18.16 -72.05 -36.88
C LEU A 680 19.34 -72.82 -36.28
N ASN A 681 19.70 -73.96 -36.88
CA ASN A 681 20.91 -74.71 -36.53
C ASN A 681 22.17 -74.11 -37.18
N ARG A 682 23.35 -74.33 -36.56
CA ARG A 682 24.67 -73.80 -37.00
C ARG A 682 24.99 -74.04 -38.48
N SER A 683 24.54 -75.15 -39.05
CA SER A 683 24.71 -75.51 -40.46
C SER A 683 23.82 -74.67 -41.41
N GLN A 684 22.61 -74.29 -40.99
CA GLN A 684 21.75 -73.37 -41.75
C GLN A 684 22.27 -71.93 -41.68
N LEU A 685 22.80 -71.54 -40.52
CA LEU A 685 23.46 -70.24 -40.34
C LEU A 685 24.69 -70.10 -41.25
N HIS A 686 25.47 -71.18 -41.37
CA HIS A 686 26.63 -71.22 -42.26
C HIS A 686 26.24 -71.25 -43.75
N MET A 687 25.10 -71.82 -44.13
CA MET A 687 24.57 -71.70 -45.50
C MET A 687 24.08 -70.28 -45.82
N LEU A 688 23.35 -69.62 -44.92
CA LEU A 688 22.90 -68.23 -45.09
C LEU A 688 24.05 -67.21 -45.06
N GLN A 689 25.07 -67.46 -44.24
CA GLN A 689 26.32 -66.69 -44.26
C GLN A 689 27.11 -66.94 -45.55
N LYS A 690 27.08 -68.16 -46.10
CA LYS A 690 27.69 -68.48 -47.39
C LYS A 690 26.96 -67.81 -48.56
N GLU A 691 25.62 -67.76 -48.54
CA GLU A 691 24.80 -66.96 -49.47
C GLU A 691 25.14 -65.46 -49.42
N MET A 692 25.52 -64.93 -48.26
CA MET A 692 26.03 -63.55 -48.13
C MET A 692 27.41 -63.33 -48.75
N THR A 693 28.20 -64.38 -49.00
CA THR A 693 29.61 -64.26 -49.43
C THR A 693 29.89 -64.71 -50.87
N THR A 694 28.90 -65.17 -51.62
CA THR A 694 29.07 -65.52 -53.05
C THR A 694 28.53 -64.44 -54.00
N GLU A 695 29.47 -63.83 -54.74
CA GLU A 695 29.37 -63.04 -55.99
C GLU A 695 28.56 -61.73 -56.06
N GLY A 696 27.85 -61.30 -55.01
CA GLY A 696 27.03 -60.06 -55.04
C GLY A 696 27.64 -58.74 -54.55
N ASP A 697 28.69 -58.72 -53.71
CA ASP A 697 28.95 -57.57 -52.80
C ASP A 697 30.11 -56.60 -53.19
N ARG A 698 30.98 -56.92 -54.16
CA ARG A 698 32.03 -55.98 -54.61
C ARG A 698 31.51 -54.85 -55.50
N THR A 699 30.44 -55.09 -56.26
CA THR A 699 29.84 -54.10 -57.18
C THR A 699 28.91 -53.11 -56.45
N GLY A 700 28.25 -53.55 -55.38
CA GLY A 700 27.38 -52.71 -54.55
C GLY A 700 28.14 -51.66 -53.72
N LYS A 701 29.27 -52.05 -53.11
CA LYS A 701 30.10 -51.15 -52.27
C LYS A 701 30.74 -50.03 -53.10
N LYS A 702 31.35 -50.35 -54.25
CA LYS A 702 31.89 -49.35 -55.19
C LYS A 702 30.82 -48.40 -55.77
N LYS A 703 29.58 -48.88 -55.94
CA LYS A 703 28.46 -48.04 -56.40
C LYS A 703 28.00 -47.04 -55.34
N ILE A 704 28.09 -47.38 -54.04
CA ILE A 704 27.73 -46.47 -52.95
C ILE A 704 28.81 -45.40 -52.77
N GLU A 705 30.09 -45.77 -52.76
CA GLU A 705 31.21 -44.81 -52.67
C GLU A 705 31.18 -43.78 -53.82
N ARG A 706 30.91 -44.23 -55.06
CA ARG A 706 30.72 -43.33 -56.21
C ARG A 706 29.53 -42.38 -56.05
N GLU A 707 28.45 -42.83 -55.41
CA GLU A 707 27.28 -41.97 -55.15
C GLU A 707 27.56 -40.96 -54.03
N GLU A 708 28.37 -41.31 -53.03
CA GLU A 708 28.84 -40.38 -51.99
C GLU A 708 29.81 -39.33 -52.53
N GLU A 709 30.75 -39.70 -53.40
CA GLU A 709 31.64 -38.73 -54.07
C GLU A 709 30.85 -37.76 -54.95
N ARG A 710 29.85 -38.27 -55.70
CA ARG A 710 28.93 -37.42 -56.48
C ARG A 710 28.09 -36.50 -55.59
N LEU A 711 27.67 -36.96 -54.40
CA LEU A 711 26.98 -36.13 -53.42
C LEU A 711 27.89 -35.01 -52.91
N LYS A 712 29.15 -35.33 -52.57
CA LYS A 712 30.17 -34.35 -52.14
C LYS A 712 30.44 -33.31 -53.22
N ALA A 713 30.54 -33.72 -54.49
CA ALA A 713 30.69 -32.79 -55.62
C ALA A 713 29.46 -31.87 -55.75
N THR A 714 28.25 -32.42 -55.71
CA THR A 714 27.00 -31.63 -55.77
C THR A 714 26.89 -30.63 -54.60
N ASN A 715 27.35 -31.01 -53.40
CA ASN A 715 27.39 -30.14 -52.23
C ASN A 715 28.44 -29.03 -52.36
N ARG A 716 29.59 -29.32 -52.97
CA ARG A 716 30.63 -28.32 -53.27
C ARG A 716 30.13 -27.28 -54.26
N ASP A 717 29.43 -27.70 -55.32
CA ASP A 717 28.85 -26.80 -56.32
C ASP A 717 27.74 -25.93 -55.71
N MET A 718 26.89 -26.52 -54.87
CA MET A 718 25.87 -25.80 -54.10
C MET A 718 26.50 -24.74 -53.19
N SER A 719 27.60 -25.09 -52.52
CA SER A 719 28.32 -24.19 -51.62
C SER A 719 28.99 -23.04 -52.38
N MET A 720 29.60 -23.30 -53.54
CA MET A 720 30.14 -22.24 -54.42
C MET A 720 29.06 -21.29 -54.92
N PHE A 721 27.85 -21.79 -55.21
CA PHE A 721 26.75 -20.95 -55.64
C PHE A 721 26.24 -20.03 -54.50
N LYS A 722 26.16 -20.55 -53.27
CA LYS A 722 25.86 -19.74 -52.07
C LYS A 722 26.96 -18.70 -51.79
N MET A 723 28.22 -19.05 -52.04
CA MET A 723 29.38 -18.17 -51.77
C MET A 723 29.31 -16.86 -52.56
N LYS A 724 28.89 -16.88 -53.84
CA LYS A 724 28.75 -15.66 -54.66
C LYS A 724 27.73 -14.67 -54.09
N SER A 725 26.62 -15.17 -53.56
CA SER A 725 25.61 -14.35 -52.89
C SER A 725 26.08 -13.87 -51.51
N MET A 726 26.82 -14.70 -50.76
CA MET A 726 27.43 -14.29 -49.50
C MET A 726 28.38 -13.10 -49.68
N PHE A 727 29.10 -13.00 -50.79
CA PHE A 727 29.93 -11.82 -51.10
C PHE A 727 29.11 -10.56 -51.38
N ALA A 728 28.03 -10.65 -52.17
CA ALA A 728 27.15 -9.51 -52.45
C ALA A 728 26.43 -9.01 -51.17
N ILE A 729 25.99 -9.94 -50.33
CA ILE A 729 25.44 -9.67 -49.01
C ILE A 729 26.51 -9.02 -48.12
N GLY A 730 27.71 -9.60 -48.06
CA GLY A 730 28.83 -9.06 -47.27
C GLY A 730 29.13 -7.59 -47.58
N PHE A 731 29.09 -7.19 -48.85
CA PHE A 731 29.30 -5.81 -49.28
C PHE A 731 28.17 -4.86 -48.88
N ALA A 732 26.91 -5.29 -48.98
CA ALA A 732 25.77 -4.48 -48.53
C ALA A 732 25.77 -4.31 -46.99
N PHE A 733 26.16 -5.36 -46.27
CA PHE A 733 26.25 -5.34 -44.81
C PHE A 733 27.43 -4.49 -44.30
N THR A 734 28.58 -4.47 -44.98
CA THR A 734 29.71 -3.60 -44.59
C THR A 734 29.37 -2.11 -44.73
N ALA A 735 28.59 -1.74 -45.76
CA ALA A 735 28.10 -0.38 -45.93
C ALA A 735 27.14 0.06 -44.80
N LEU A 736 26.18 -0.81 -44.43
CA LEU A 736 25.26 -0.56 -43.32
C LEU A 736 25.96 -0.54 -41.96
N LEU A 737 26.96 -1.40 -41.76
CA LEU A 737 27.71 -1.45 -40.51
C LEU A 737 28.49 -0.16 -40.28
N SER A 738 29.04 0.45 -41.34
CA SER A 738 29.73 1.75 -41.26
C SER A 738 28.80 2.86 -40.78
N THR A 739 27.56 2.93 -41.30
CA THR A 739 26.60 3.95 -40.91
C THR A 739 26.13 3.80 -39.46
N PHE A 740 25.89 2.57 -38.99
CA PHE A 740 25.48 2.35 -37.59
C PHE A 740 26.65 2.47 -36.62
N SER A 741 27.87 2.11 -37.02
CA SER A 741 29.06 2.28 -36.19
C SER A 741 29.32 3.75 -35.86
N SER A 742 28.94 4.68 -36.72
CA SER A 742 29.03 6.14 -36.45
C SER A 742 28.01 6.61 -35.40
N ILE A 743 26.81 6.02 -35.39
CA ILE A 743 25.73 6.40 -34.46
C ILE A 743 26.04 5.92 -33.03
N PHE A 744 26.69 4.77 -32.89
CA PHE A 744 26.98 4.12 -31.60
C PHE A 744 28.46 4.18 -31.21
N ASP A 745 29.25 5.07 -31.83
CA ASP A 745 30.69 5.17 -31.56
C ASP A 745 30.93 5.61 -30.10
N GLY A 746 31.83 4.93 -29.39
CA GLY A 746 32.16 5.21 -28.00
C GLY A 746 31.06 4.90 -26.97
N ARG A 747 29.92 4.31 -27.36
CA ARG A 747 28.80 4.00 -26.45
C ARG A 747 28.76 2.52 -26.06
N THR A 748 28.73 2.24 -24.75
CA THR A 748 28.49 0.90 -24.22
C THR A 748 27.00 0.56 -24.35
N VAL A 749 26.68 -0.51 -25.07
CA VAL A 749 25.29 -0.90 -25.41
C VAL A 749 24.72 -1.91 -24.42
N ALA A 750 25.57 -2.76 -23.86
CA ALA A 750 25.22 -3.78 -22.89
C ALA A 750 26.44 -4.11 -22.04
N LYS A 751 26.23 -4.77 -20.89
CA LYS A 751 27.30 -5.35 -20.08
C LYS A 751 27.21 -6.87 -20.11
N LEU A 752 28.31 -7.54 -20.44
CA LEU A 752 28.37 -9.00 -20.48
C LEU A 752 28.51 -9.55 -19.06
N PRO A 753 27.84 -10.66 -18.71
CA PRO A 753 27.95 -11.28 -17.39
C PRO A 753 29.28 -12.01 -17.15
N PHE A 754 30.22 -11.91 -18.10
CA PHE A 754 31.55 -12.51 -18.04
C PHE A 754 32.54 -11.67 -18.86
N THR A 755 33.83 -11.75 -18.53
CA THR A 755 34.91 -11.19 -19.34
C THR A 755 35.17 -12.07 -20.57
N PRO A 756 35.05 -11.56 -21.80
CA PRO A 756 35.33 -12.31 -23.01
C PRO A 756 36.77 -12.81 -23.06
N ILE A 757 36.99 -13.96 -23.72
CA ILE A 757 38.34 -14.52 -23.96
C ILE A 757 39.12 -13.55 -24.85
N SER A 758 40.44 -13.44 -24.66
CA SER A 758 41.33 -12.43 -25.29
C SER A 758 41.16 -12.24 -26.80
N PHE A 759 40.90 -13.30 -27.57
CA PHE A 759 40.70 -13.17 -29.03
C PHE A 759 39.33 -12.55 -29.42
N ILE A 760 38.34 -12.57 -28.51
CA ILE A 760 37.00 -11.97 -28.69
C ILE A 760 36.97 -10.53 -28.16
N GLN A 761 37.89 -10.16 -27.26
CA GLN A 761 37.98 -8.81 -26.68
C GLN A 761 38.10 -7.72 -27.76
N GLY A 762 38.86 -7.96 -28.82
CA GLY A 762 38.99 -7.02 -29.95
C GLY A 762 37.70 -6.78 -30.75
N LEU A 763 36.69 -7.64 -30.61
CA LEU A 763 35.36 -7.50 -31.23
C LEU A 763 34.30 -7.02 -30.24
N SER A 764 34.33 -7.53 -29.00
CA SER A 764 33.43 -7.12 -27.92
C SER A 764 33.69 -5.69 -27.46
N HIS A 765 34.95 -5.27 -27.37
CA HIS A 765 35.36 -3.95 -26.87
C HIS A 765 35.74 -2.95 -27.97
N ARG A 766 35.36 -3.21 -29.22
CA ARG A 766 35.79 -2.40 -30.35
C ARG A 766 35.18 -0.99 -30.29
N ASN A 767 36.02 0.04 -30.46
CA ASN A 767 35.64 1.46 -30.37
C ASN A 767 35.06 1.89 -29.02
N LEU A 768 35.27 1.10 -27.95
CA LEU A 768 34.93 1.49 -26.59
C LEU A 768 36.17 2.05 -25.89
N ILE A 769 35.95 2.99 -24.98
CA ILE A 769 37.00 3.69 -24.23
C ILE A 769 36.99 3.17 -22.79
N GLY A 770 38.08 2.51 -22.37
CA GLY A 770 38.26 1.96 -21.02
C GLY A 770 38.89 0.57 -21.04
N ASP A 771 39.27 0.05 -19.86
CA ASP A 771 39.88 -1.28 -19.70
C ASP A 771 38.91 -2.34 -19.13
N ASP A 772 37.63 -2.01 -18.95
CA ASP A 772 36.59 -2.98 -18.55
C ASP A 772 36.10 -3.77 -19.77
N TYR A 773 36.71 -4.94 -20.01
CA TYR A 773 36.34 -5.83 -21.11
C TYR A 773 34.96 -6.48 -20.97
N THR A 774 34.21 -6.23 -19.90
CA THR A 774 32.79 -6.65 -19.80
C THR A 774 31.85 -5.73 -20.58
N ASP A 775 32.30 -4.55 -20.98
CA ASP A 775 31.53 -3.64 -21.81
C ASP A 775 31.36 -4.17 -23.24
N CYS A 776 30.12 -4.11 -23.73
CA CYS A 776 29.74 -4.65 -25.03
C CYS A 776 29.51 -3.52 -26.03
N SER A 777 30.32 -3.54 -27.11
CA SER A 777 30.15 -2.66 -28.26
C SER A 777 28.92 -3.06 -29.10
N PHE A 778 28.38 -2.08 -29.81
CA PHE A 778 27.32 -2.28 -30.81
C PHE A 778 27.62 -3.44 -31.76
N ILE A 779 28.86 -3.51 -32.26
CA ILE A 779 29.28 -4.48 -33.27
C ILE A 779 29.12 -5.91 -32.76
N PHE A 780 29.49 -6.17 -31.52
CA PHE A 780 29.43 -7.51 -30.93
C PHE A 780 27.99 -7.97 -30.70
N LEU A 781 27.16 -7.12 -30.07
CA LEU A 781 25.75 -7.43 -29.85
C LEU A 781 24.99 -7.62 -31.17
N TYR A 782 25.22 -6.72 -32.13
CA TYR A 782 24.62 -6.80 -33.46
C TYR A 782 24.98 -8.11 -34.19
N ILE A 783 26.26 -8.52 -34.19
CA ILE A 783 26.69 -9.77 -34.82
C ILE A 783 26.03 -10.98 -34.15
N LEU A 784 26.04 -11.04 -32.82
CA LEU A 784 25.50 -12.16 -32.05
C LEU A 784 24.00 -12.31 -32.28
N CYS A 785 23.24 -11.21 -32.20
CA CYS A 785 21.82 -11.19 -32.51
C CYS A 785 21.55 -11.59 -33.96
N THR A 786 22.24 -10.98 -34.93
CA THR A 786 22.03 -11.24 -36.36
C THR A 786 22.32 -12.70 -36.71
N MET A 787 23.40 -13.30 -36.19
CA MET A 787 23.73 -14.71 -36.43
C MET A 787 22.65 -15.64 -35.89
N THR A 788 22.16 -15.38 -34.67
CA THR A 788 21.15 -16.20 -34.00
C THR A 788 19.80 -16.09 -34.70
N ILE A 789 19.36 -14.88 -35.01
CA ILE A 789 18.11 -14.58 -35.71
C ILE A 789 18.13 -15.21 -37.10
N ARG A 790 19.22 -15.02 -37.86
CA ARG A 790 19.36 -15.55 -39.22
C ARG A 790 19.28 -17.07 -39.26
N GLN A 791 19.94 -17.78 -38.34
CA GLN A 791 19.87 -19.25 -38.27
C GLN A 791 18.45 -19.75 -38.00
N ASN A 792 17.72 -19.09 -37.10
CA ASN A 792 16.34 -19.44 -36.80
C ASN A 792 15.40 -19.11 -37.96
N LEU A 793 15.62 -17.98 -38.65
CA LEU A 793 14.87 -17.58 -39.83
C LEU A 793 15.04 -18.59 -40.98
N GLN A 794 16.27 -19.06 -41.23
CA GLN A 794 16.54 -20.11 -42.24
C GLN A 794 15.86 -21.45 -41.93
N LYS A 795 15.80 -21.83 -40.64
CA LYS A 795 15.08 -23.04 -40.20
C LYS A 795 13.57 -22.89 -40.42
N MET A 796 13.00 -21.76 -40.02
CA MET A 796 11.58 -21.46 -40.17
C MET A 796 11.14 -21.46 -41.64
N LEU A 797 11.97 -20.89 -42.52
CA LEU A 797 11.68 -20.81 -43.96
C LEU A 797 12.04 -22.09 -44.75
N GLY A 798 12.51 -23.16 -44.08
CA GLY A 798 12.85 -24.42 -44.74
C GLY A 798 14.07 -24.35 -45.69
N PHE A 799 14.93 -23.34 -45.49
CA PHE A 799 16.16 -23.15 -46.25
C PHE A 799 17.41 -23.69 -45.54
N ALA A 800 17.26 -24.13 -44.29
CA ALA A 800 18.31 -24.75 -43.50
C ALA A 800 18.81 -26.09 -44.12
N PRO A 801 20.12 -26.41 -44.03
CA PRO A 801 20.68 -27.70 -44.39
C PRO A 801 19.99 -28.88 -43.68
N SER A 802 19.82 -30.02 -44.37
CA SER A 802 19.34 -31.24 -43.71
C SER A 802 20.39 -31.83 -42.75
N ARG A 803 19.96 -32.58 -41.72
CA ARG A 803 20.86 -33.19 -40.71
C ARG A 803 21.97 -34.08 -41.32
N ALA A 804 21.70 -34.72 -42.46
CA ALA A 804 22.69 -35.51 -43.19
C ALA A 804 23.82 -34.65 -43.81
N MET A 805 23.52 -33.39 -44.14
CA MET A 805 24.42 -32.43 -44.78
C MET A 805 25.52 -31.94 -43.82
N ASN A 806 25.23 -31.82 -42.52
CA ASN A 806 26.20 -31.40 -41.50
C ASN A 806 27.22 -32.48 -41.10
N ARG A 807 26.97 -33.76 -41.41
CA ARG A 807 27.89 -34.87 -41.07
C ARG A 807 29.11 -34.96 -42.00
N GLN A 808 29.09 -34.29 -43.16
CA GLN A 808 30.11 -34.44 -44.21
C GLN A 808 30.93 -33.17 -44.48
N VAL A 809 30.74 -32.10 -43.71
CA VAL A 809 31.53 -30.86 -43.78
C VAL A 809 32.65 -30.97 -42.72
N PRO A 810 33.94 -30.75 -43.05
CA PRO A 810 34.97 -30.70 -42.02
C PRO A 810 34.66 -29.55 -41.04
N PRO A 811 34.97 -29.70 -39.73
CA PRO A 811 34.61 -28.69 -38.75
C PRO A 811 35.25 -27.35 -39.12
N SER A 812 34.42 -26.33 -39.35
CA SER A 812 34.89 -24.95 -39.35
C SER A 812 35.32 -24.58 -37.93
N PHE A 813 36.35 -23.74 -37.77
CA PHE A 813 36.94 -23.34 -36.49
C PHE A 813 35.95 -22.76 -35.45
N PHE A 814 34.74 -22.37 -35.87
CA PHE A 814 33.65 -21.90 -35.01
C PHE A 814 32.40 -22.80 -35.01
N GLY A 815 32.50 -24.05 -35.47
CA GLY A 815 31.41 -25.03 -35.47
C GLY A 815 31.45 -25.91 -34.22
N THR A 816 30.32 -26.01 -33.51
CA THR A 816 30.13 -26.92 -32.36
C THR A 816 30.48 -28.38 -32.71
N PRO A 817 31.00 -29.19 -31.76
CA PRO A 817 31.33 -30.59 -32.01
C PRO A 817 30.09 -31.39 -32.45
N SER A 818 30.32 -32.41 -33.28
CA SER A 818 29.28 -33.30 -33.81
C SER A 818 28.49 -33.99 -32.69
N SER A 819 27.18 -34.06 -32.89
CA SER A 819 26.15 -34.53 -31.98
C SER A 819 26.28 -36.02 -31.60
N SER A 820 27.12 -36.34 -30.61
CA SER A 820 27.12 -37.62 -29.89
C SER A 820 26.48 -37.52 -28.48
N LEU A 821 26.26 -36.31 -27.96
CA LEU A 821 25.75 -36.07 -26.59
C LEU A 821 24.22 -35.98 -26.46
N GLN A 822 23.46 -36.02 -27.57
CA GLN A 822 22.00 -35.82 -27.54
C GLN A 822 21.16 -37.09 -27.30
N ASN A 823 21.76 -38.28 -27.20
CA ASN A 823 21.02 -39.52 -26.94
C ASN A 823 20.80 -39.84 -25.45
N ASN A 824 21.36 -39.06 -24.51
CA ASN A 824 21.23 -39.34 -23.08
C ASN A 824 20.08 -38.60 -22.36
N PHE A 825 19.31 -37.77 -23.06
CA PHE A 825 18.24 -36.96 -22.44
C PHE A 825 16.81 -37.36 -22.85
N SER A 826 16.61 -38.57 -23.39
CA SER A 826 15.27 -39.09 -23.70
C SER A 826 14.65 -39.96 -22.59
N TYR A 827 15.17 -39.89 -21.35
CA TYR A 827 14.64 -40.65 -20.20
C TYR A 827 13.85 -39.81 -19.19
N LEU A 828 13.54 -38.54 -19.48
CA LEU A 828 12.61 -37.73 -18.70
C LEU A 828 11.69 -36.94 -19.63
N ARG A 829 10.66 -37.63 -20.13
CA ARG A 829 9.37 -37.04 -20.48
C ARG A 829 8.27 -38.10 -20.44
#